data_AF-A0A2E1HDG0-F1
#
_entry.id   AF-A0A2E1HDG0-F1
#
_cell.length_a   1.000
_cell.length_b   1.000
_cell.length_c   1.000
_cell.angle_alpha   90.00
_cell.angle_beta   90.00
_cell.angle_gamma   90.00
#
_symmetry.space_group_name_H-M   'P 1'
#
loop_
_entity.id
_entity.type
_entity.pdbx_description
1 polymer ?
#
loop_
_entity_poly.entity_id
_entity_poly.type
_entity_poly.pdbx_seq_one_letter_code
_entity_poly.pdbx_strand_id
1 'polypeptide(L)'
;MDGLMLERLVPSIRHAARKALFSPAAVRTRPQDATGRRTGSAQVFRWLKVGLRLRPLIKRADALRDKGRPVEAAAAYEAALQVAPWHAGLKIQCGNMLKDAGRLDEALAWYRAALGERPADADIHLQTGHALKLLGRRSEALAAYRRVLELEPAHRHASWELIQAGEIDEQSRGMAAQMTGHGLETMLSLAGEVETMRRRLAEIAAELPDVASLTAFPAASYRLFRQIYDVPPPPADGLPGPDILIVADAGGLDADGLHRLLGSILDQSSPRWRAVVAGVDPALARAVERVSAAEPRLTLVANALPGRAGALRIAREAAADAVLLPAPGAAIHRHCVAWLAGVFSASEAGLLTCDEEWRLPGESEASAFEARGGFDPDMLLQENSWGETLALRKEALAALDPAADGEDGSFLTSDLLFAAVRAGVPVGHVPYPLAGFAADEAVRQRAFRAARPGHRRAVERHLQILGLADRAAISGGSADARLHLTWLPATPGEAITVIVPTRDNGADCAAFVDSLFRHAAHPEAVDCLIVDNGSRPGPDVERLEAMARRPGVRLVRRDEPFNWSHLNNRAARESDAPILVFANDDMEMRTKGWDDCLRGQLQRDGVGAVGAKLLYPDDTVQHAGVLFGWKGSVIHDGLYEPADAGGPSGRWSKTHRASAVTGAFLAVRREVFEALGGFDAARLPVGYSDIDLCLKLRASGRTVVFTPDVVLTHHESKSRGLDHLDPERAARSSAERRVVEDRWGRELFCRDPFVNPIWVDATLPFRLISFPSPRRAFEFARSSASSDRGVIDTARSNLSRECTRHV
;
A
#
# COMPACT_ATOMS: atom_id res chain seq x y z
N MET A 1 -28.88 19.54 33.60
CA MET A 1 -29.82 18.40 33.53
C MET A 1 -29.14 17.26 32.79
N ASP A 2 -28.70 16.15 33.36
CA ASP A 2 -28.44 15.68 34.72
C ASP A 2 -27.45 14.50 34.51
N GLY A 3 -26.27 14.43 35.11
CA GLY A 3 -26.07 14.29 36.56
C GLY A 3 -26.39 12.86 37.05
N LEU A 4 -27.40 12.20 36.47
CA LEU A 4 -28.08 11.04 37.07
C LEU A 4 -27.80 9.68 36.41
N MET A 5 -27.12 9.62 35.26
CA MET A 5 -26.76 8.34 34.62
C MET A 5 -25.44 7.73 35.11
N LEU A 6 -24.49 8.55 35.59
CA LEU A 6 -23.18 8.07 36.06
C LEU A 6 -23.23 7.47 37.47
N GLU A 7 -24.15 7.90 38.33
CA GLU A 7 -24.29 7.34 39.70
C GLU A 7 -24.94 5.95 39.74
N ARG A 8 -25.66 5.53 38.68
CA ARG A 8 -26.31 4.21 38.62
C ARG A 8 -25.42 3.09 38.07
N LEU A 9 -24.33 3.41 37.38
CA LEU A 9 -23.44 2.41 36.75
C LEU A 9 -22.23 2.02 37.63
N VAL A 10 -21.77 2.91 38.50
CA VAL A 10 -20.59 2.68 39.37
C VAL A 10 -20.82 1.57 40.43
N PRO A 11 -22.01 1.41 41.05
CA PRO A 11 -22.27 0.31 41.98
C PRO A 11 -22.31 -1.07 41.30
N SER A 12 -22.85 -1.18 40.07
CA SER A 12 -22.93 -2.44 39.33
C SER A 12 -21.55 -2.94 38.86
N ILE A 13 -20.65 -2.02 38.50
CA ILE A 13 -19.26 -2.36 38.13
C ILE A 13 -18.45 -2.77 39.37
N ARG A 14 -18.64 -2.10 40.53
CA ARG A 14 -18.03 -2.53 41.80
C ARG A 14 -18.60 -3.85 42.35
N HIS A 15 -19.88 -4.14 42.09
CA HIS A 15 -20.52 -5.40 42.47
C HIS A 15 -20.06 -6.58 41.58
N ALA A 16 -19.92 -6.36 40.27
CA ALA A 16 -19.39 -7.36 39.34
C ALA A 16 -17.89 -7.66 39.60
N ALA A 17 -17.08 -6.63 39.87
CA ALA A 17 -15.66 -6.80 40.20
C ALA A 17 -15.44 -7.50 41.57
N ARG A 18 -16.33 -7.29 42.55
CA ARG A 18 -16.29 -8.04 43.83
C ARG A 18 -16.71 -9.51 43.69
N LYS A 19 -17.60 -9.84 42.74
CA LYS A 19 -18.03 -11.22 42.47
C LYS A 19 -16.98 -12.03 41.67
N ALA A 20 -16.19 -11.38 40.82
CA ALA A 20 -15.11 -12.03 40.07
C ALA A 20 -13.89 -12.39 40.93
N LEU A 21 -13.64 -11.67 42.04
CA LEU A 21 -12.52 -11.95 42.95
C LEU A 21 -12.84 -12.93 44.09
N PHE A 22 -14.10 -13.34 44.25
CA PHE A 22 -14.53 -14.30 45.27
C PHE A 22 -15.68 -15.19 44.76
N SER A 23 -15.42 -16.03 43.75
CA SER A 23 -16.26 -17.21 43.48
C SER A 23 -15.79 -18.39 44.35
N PRO A 24 -16.64 -19.02 45.17
CA PRO A 24 -16.29 -20.19 46.00
C PRO A 24 -16.05 -21.50 45.21
N ALA A 25 -15.80 -21.46 43.91
CA ALA A 25 -15.60 -22.65 43.08
C ALA A 25 -14.21 -23.30 43.24
N ALA A 26 -13.26 -22.67 43.94
CA ALA A 26 -11.91 -23.21 44.16
C ALA A 26 -11.77 -24.04 45.45
N VAL A 27 -12.85 -24.66 45.95
CA VAL A 27 -12.81 -25.68 47.01
C VAL A 27 -13.30 -27.01 46.44
N ARG A 28 -12.61 -27.55 45.43
CA ARG A 28 -12.91 -28.93 44.96
C ARG A 28 -11.76 -29.58 44.18
N THR A 29 -10.59 -29.68 44.81
CA THR A 29 -9.67 -30.78 44.54
C THR A 29 -9.02 -31.21 45.87
N ARG A 30 -9.66 -32.17 46.55
CA ARG A 30 -9.02 -32.92 47.64
C ARG A 30 -8.21 -34.05 47.01
N PRO A 31 -6.92 -34.23 47.30
CA PRO A 31 -6.28 -35.53 47.07
C PRO A 31 -6.82 -36.49 48.14
N GLN A 32 -7.43 -37.59 47.71
CA GLN A 32 -7.70 -38.74 48.58
C GLN A 32 -6.45 -39.62 48.57
N ASP A 33 -5.95 -40.00 49.76
CA ASP A 33 -5.07 -41.16 49.86
C ASP A 33 -5.91 -42.45 49.83
N ALA A 34 -5.28 -43.56 49.50
CA ALA A 34 -5.94 -44.84 49.28
C ALA A 34 -6.47 -45.53 50.56
N THR A 35 -6.64 -44.82 51.69
CA THR A 35 -7.08 -45.47 52.95
C THR A 35 -8.16 -44.74 53.76
N GLY A 36 -8.74 -43.64 53.26
CA GLY A 36 -10.06 -43.19 53.71
C GLY A 36 -10.18 -42.74 55.19
N ARG A 37 -9.11 -42.23 55.83
CA ARG A 37 -9.22 -41.57 57.16
C ARG A 37 -9.17 -40.04 57.06
N ARG A 38 -10.10 -39.38 57.76
CA ARG A 38 -10.17 -37.91 57.93
C ARG A 38 -9.01 -37.41 58.82
N THR A 39 -8.07 -36.65 58.25
CA THR A 39 -7.13 -35.78 58.99
C THR A 39 -7.55 -34.30 58.86
N GLY A 40 -8.69 -33.98 59.46
CA GLY A 40 -9.45 -32.75 59.19
C GLY A 40 -9.06 -31.45 59.94
N SER A 41 -8.03 -31.42 60.77
CA SER A 41 -7.68 -30.20 61.55
C SER A 41 -6.32 -29.59 61.17
N ALA A 42 -5.26 -30.39 61.05
CA ALA A 42 -3.90 -29.86 60.84
C ALA A 42 -3.72 -29.13 59.48
N GLN A 43 -4.34 -29.61 58.40
CA GLN A 43 -4.24 -28.97 57.08
C GLN A 43 -5.04 -27.66 57.01
N VAL A 44 -6.23 -27.60 57.61
CA VAL A 44 -7.06 -26.38 57.62
C VAL A 44 -6.36 -25.26 58.40
N PHE A 45 -5.75 -25.57 59.54
CA PHE A 45 -4.94 -24.61 60.30
C PHE A 45 -3.68 -24.15 59.54
N ARG A 46 -3.07 -25.02 58.72
CA ARG A 46 -1.92 -24.67 57.87
C ARG A 46 -2.31 -23.68 56.76
N TRP A 47 -3.44 -23.91 56.08
CA TRP A 47 -3.96 -23.00 55.05
C TRP A 47 -4.45 -21.67 55.62
N LEU A 48 -5.06 -21.67 56.82
CA LEU A 48 -5.46 -20.44 57.51
C LEU A 48 -4.24 -19.57 57.90
N LYS A 49 -3.16 -20.21 58.41
CA LYS A 49 -1.90 -19.52 58.75
C LYS A 49 -1.19 -18.95 57.51
N VAL A 50 -1.21 -19.67 56.38
CA VAL A 50 -0.69 -19.18 55.09
C VAL A 50 -1.51 -17.97 54.62
N GLY A 51 -2.85 -18.05 54.65
CA GLY A 51 -3.71 -16.94 54.24
C GLY A 51 -3.57 -15.68 55.11
N LEU A 52 -3.40 -15.84 56.43
CA LEU A 52 -3.16 -14.72 57.36
C LEU A 52 -1.81 -14.02 57.12
N ARG A 53 -0.77 -14.77 56.71
CA ARG A 53 0.55 -14.20 56.35
C ARG A 53 0.59 -13.62 54.94
N LEU A 54 -0.15 -14.19 54.00
CA LEU A 54 -0.12 -13.81 52.59
C LEU A 54 -0.88 -12.51 52.30
N ARG A 55 -2.04 -12.31 52.92
CA ARG A 55 -2.89 -11.13 52.71
C ARG A 55 -2.19 -9.78 52.91
N PRO A 56 -1.43 -9.53 54.00
CA PRO A 56 -0.72 -8.25 54.16
C PRO A 56 0.39 -8.05 53.13
N LEU A 57 1.04 -9.12 52.67
CA LEU A 57 2.09 -9.06 51.64
C LEU A 57 1.51 -8.68 50.27
N ILE A 58 0.41 -9.33 49.85
CA ILE A 58 -0.29 -8.99 48.61
C ILE A 58 -0.79 -7.56 48.66
N LYS A 59 -1.42 -7.13 49.76
CA LYS A 59 -1.93 -5.76 49.90
C LYS A 59 -0.81 -4.71 49.80
N ARG A 60 0.38 -5.01 50.34
CA ARG A 60 1.56 -4.15 50.21
C ARG A 60 2.06 -4.11 48.76
N ALA A 61 2.14 -5.26 48.09
CA ALA A 61 2.59 -5.35 46.70
C ALA A 61 1.65 -4.61 45.75
N ASP A 62 0.33 -4.81 45.89
CA ASP A 62 -0.69 -4.08 45.12
C ASP A 62 -0.58 -2.55 45.35
N ALA A 63 -0.40 -2.12 46.61
CA ALA A 63 -0.25 -0.70 46.92
C ALA A 63 1.04 -0.07 46.34
N LEU A 64 2.10 -0.85 46.14
CA LEU A 64 3.33 -0.40 45.48
C LEU A 64 3.17 -0.35 43.96
N ARG A 65 2.49 -1.34 43.37
CA ARG A 65 2.09 -1.34 41.96
C ARG A 65 1.26 -0.10 41.64
N ASP A 66 0.21 0.15 42.41
CA ASP A 66 -0.73 1.24 42.16
C ASP A 66 -0.07 2.63 42.34
N LYS A 67 1.10 2.70 42.99
CA LYS A 67 1.94 3.90 43.11
C LYS A 67 3.00 4.03 42.02
N GLY A 68 3.04 3.12 41.04
CA GLY A 68 4.02 3.14 39.94
C GLY A 68 5.45 2.81 40.38
N ARG A 69 5.62 1.94 41.41
CA ARG A 69 6.95 1.52 41.90
C ARG A 69 7.20 0.04 41.54
N PRO A 70 7.46 -0.29 40.25
CA PRO A 70 7.42 -1.67 39.76
C PRO A 70 8.51 -2.57 40.37
N VAL A 71 9.73 -2.07 40.58
CA VAL A 71 10.83 -2.85 41.20
C VAL A 71 10.48 -3.28 42.63
N GLU A 72 9.90 -2.38 43.42
CA GLU A 72 9.54 -2.67 44.80
C GLU A 72 8.27 -3.52 44.92
N ALA A 73 7.34 -3.35 43.97
CA ALA A 73 6.16 -4.20 43.86
C ALA A 73 6.55 -5.64 43.53
N ALA A 74 7.49 -5.84 42.59
CA ALA A 74 8.04 -7.16 42.26
C ALA A 74 8.65 -7.84 43.50
N ALA A 75 9.53 -7.16 44.24
CA ALA A 75 10.13 -7.69 45.47
C ALA A 75 9.08 -8.05 46.54
N ALA A 76 8.00 -7.27 46.65
CA ALA A 76 6.90 -7.56 47.56
C ALA A 76 6.06 -8.77 47.11
N TYR A 77 5.84 -8.96 45.81
CA TYR A 77 5.21 -10.17 45.26
C TYR A 77 6.10 -11.41 45.42
N GLU A 78 7.42 -11.29 45.27
CA GLU A 78 8.39 -12.37 45.55
C GLU A 78 8.35 -12.80 47.01
N ALA A 79 8.29 -11.85 47.95
CA ALA A 79 8.11 -12.15 49.37
C ALA A 79 6.78 -12.89 49.66
N ALA A 80 5.71 -12.55 48.93
CA ALA A 80 4.45 -13.28 49.00
C ALA A 80 4.58 -14.72 48.42
N LEU A 81 5.35 -14.87 47.34
CA LEU A 81 5.63 -16.17 46.72
C LEU A 81 6.52 -17.08 47.58
N GLN A 82 7.36 -16.56 48.48
CA GLN A 82 8.05 -17.38 49.50
C GLN A 82 7.06 -18.07 50.46
N VAL A 83 5.89 -17.47 50.69
CA VAL A 83 4.83 -18.02 51.56
C VAL A 83 3.88 -18.93 50.77
N ALA A 84 3.66 -18.65 49.49
CA ALA A 84 2.81 -19.44 48.60
C ALA A 84 3.44 -19.67 47.20
N PRO A 85 4.48 -20.53 47.08
CA PRO A 85 5.20 -20.73 45.82
C PRO A 85 4.36 -21.28 44.67
N TRP A 86 3.24 -21.94 44.97
CA TRP A 86 2.31 -22.52 43.99
C TRP A 86 1.32 -21.51 43.40
N HIS A 87 1.32 -20.24 43.85
CA HIS A 87 0.28 -19.29 43.47
C HIS A 87 0.56 -18.61 42.11
N ALA A 88 0.07 -19.23 41.02
CA ALA A 88 0.26 -18.74 39.64
C ALA A 88 -0.09 -17.25 39.45
N GLY A 89 -1.19 -16.77 40.04
CA GLY A 89 -1.57 -15.35 39.93
C GLY A 89 -0.55 -14.36 40.52
N LEU A 90 0.23 -14.77 41.54
CA LEU A 90 1.27 -13.91 42.11
C LEU A 90 2.54 -13.97 41.25
N LYS A 91 2.83 -15.12 40.62
CA LYS A 91 3.91 -15.25 39.63
C LYS A 91 3.66 -14.33 38.42
N ILE A 92 2.43 -14.29 37.90
CA ILE A 92 2.03 -13.39 36.80
C ILE A 92 2.22 -11.92 37.19
N GLN A 93 1.73 -11.52 38.37
CA GLN A 93 1.87 -10.14 38.81
C GLN A 93 3.33 -9.75 39.08
N CYS A 94 4.14 -10.66 39.61
CA CYS A 94 5.58 -10.46 39.73
C CYS A 94 6.25 -10.27 38.37
N GLY A 95 5.93 -11.13 37.39
CA GLY A 95 6.39 -11.03 36.01
C GLY A 95 5.98 -9.71 35.35
N ASN A 96 4.74 -9.26 35.53
CA ASN A 96 4.24 -7.99 35.01
C ASN A 96 5.03 -6.80 35.58
N MET A 97 5.30 -6.79 36.89
CA MET A 97 6.08 -5.72 37.52
C MET A 97 7.54 -5.71 37.06
N LEU A 98 8.15 -6.87 36.85
CA LEU A 98 9.50 -6.96 36.30
C LEU A 98 9.55 -6.52 34.83
N LYS A 99 8.52 -6.85 34.04
CA LYS A 99 8.37 -6.39 32.66
C LYS A 99 8.27 -4.87 32.60
N ASP A 100 7.43 -4.26 33.45
CA ASP A 100 7.27 -2.81 33.54
C ASP A 100 8.54 -2.10 34.04
N ALA A 101 9.39 -2.81 34.81
CA ALA A 101 10.71 -2.34 35.24
C ALA A 101 11.83 -2.57 34.21
N GLY A 102 11.54 -3.13 33.03
CA GLY A 102 12.52 -3.43 31.99
C GLY A 102 13.40 -4.68 32.27
N ARG A 103 13.11 -5.44 33.32
CA ARG A 103 13.83 -6.69 33.70
C ARG A 103 13.20 -7.90 33.02
N LEU A 104 13.26 -7.92 31.68
CA LEU A 104 12.44 -8.78 30.84
C LEU A 104 12.77 -10.28 30.95
N ASP A 105 14.05 -10.66 31.08
CA ASP A 105 14.44 -12.07 31.25
C ASP A 105 13.93 -12.67 32.57
N GLU A 106 13.91 -11.86 33.63
CA GLU A 106 13.35 -12.27 34.92
C GLU A 106 11.82 -12.35 34.87
N ALA A 107 11.17 -11.45 34.13
CA ALA A 107 9.73 -11.55 33.86
C ALA A 107 9.39 -12.85 33.13
N LEU A 108 10.16 -13.24 32.11
CA LEU A 108 9.98 -14.52 31.40
C LEU A 108 10.17 -15.74 32.30
N ALA A 109 11.13 -15.71 33.24
CA ALA A 109 11.30 -16.79 34.20
C ALA A 109 10.04 -16.98 35.06
N TRP A 110 9.41 -15.88 35.49
CA TRP A 110 8.16 -15.92 36.24
C TRP A 110 6.97 -16.36 35.41
N TYR A 111 6.84 -15.93 34.15
CA TYR A 111 5.78 -16.42 33.26
C TYR A 111 5.94 -17.91 32.96
N ARG A 112 7.16 -18.42 32.74
CA ARG A 112 7.43 -19.86 32.59
C ARG A 112 7.05 -20.64 33.85
N ALA A 113 7.41 -20.12 35.03
CA ALA A 113 7.02 -20.73 36.31
C ALA A 113 5.51 -20.69 36.56
N ALA A 114 4.78 -19.73 35.97
CA ALA A 114 3.31 -19.66 36.02
C ALA A 114 2.67 -20.63 35.01
N LEU A 115 3.22 -20.76 33.80
CA LEU A 115 2.81 -21.73 32.78
C LEU A 115 2.99 -23.18 33.25
N GLY A 116 4.02 -23.45 34.06
CA GLY A 116 4.21 -24.76 34.70
C GLY A 116 3.03 -25.19 35.61
N GLU A 117 2.30 -24.21 36.16
CA GLU A 117 1.09 -24.47 36.98
C GLU A 117 -0.20 -24.39 36.14
N ARG A 118 -0.23 -23.50 35.13
CA ARG A 118 -1.39 -23.22 34.28
C ARG A 118 -0.99 -23.16 32.80
N PRO A 119 -0.78 -24.30 32.14
CA PRO A 119 -0.25 -24.35 30.77
C PRO A 119 -1.24 -23.89 29.69
N ALA A 120 -2.54 -23.87 30.01
CA ALA A 120 -3.63 -23.51 29.10
C ALA A 120 -4.24 -22.13 29.41
N ASP A 121 -3.51 -21.26 30.09
CA ASP A 121 -3.97 -19.90 30.45
C ASP A 121 -3.50 -18.90 29.39
N ALA A 122 -4.45 -18.40 28.60
CA ALA A 122 -4.21 -17.56 27.43
C ALA A 122 -3.56 -16.21 27.79
N ASP A 123 -3.87 -15.64 28.96
CA ASP A 123 -3.28 -14.37 29.41
C ASP A 123 -1.78 -14.53 29.71
N ILE A 124 -1.35 -15.67 30.26
CA ILE A 124 0.07 -15.92 30.54
C ILE A 124 0.86 -16.03 29.23
N HIS A 125 0.32 -16.70 28.21
CA HIS A 125 0.90 -16.76 26.87
C HIS A 125 0.97 -15.38 26.22
N LEU A 126 -0.07 -14.55 26.38
CA LEU A 126 -0.10 -13.18 25.89
C LEU A 126 1.00 -12.32 26.55
N GLN A 127 1.13 -12.36 27.88
CA GLN A 127 2.17 -11.60 28.59
C GLN A 127 3.58 -12.10 28.26
N THR A 128 3.75 -13.40 28.04
CA THR A 128 5.00 -14.00 27.55
C THR A 128 5.37 -13.47 26.17
N GLY A 129 4.38 -13.40 25.26
CA GLY A 129 4.55 -12.82 23.92
C GLY A 129 5.01 -11.35 23.97
N HIS A 130 4.39 -10.53 24.82
CA HIS A 130 4.80 -9.14 25.01
C HIS A 130 6.23 -9.00 25.53
N ALA A 131 6.63 -9.80 26.54
CA ALA A 131 7.99 -9.74 27.07
C ALA A 131 9.05 -10.22 26.05
N LEU A 132 8.76 -11.26 25.27
CA LEU A 132 9.63 -11.73 24.19
C LEU A 132 9.76 -10.71 23.05
N LYS A 133 8.66 -10.03 22.72
CA LYS A 133 8.64 -8.94 21.74
C LYS A 133 9.56 -7.79 22.18
N LEU A 134 9.49 -7.38 23.44
CA LEU A 134 10.36 -6.33 24.00
C LEU A 134 11.83 -6.75 24.04
N LEU A 135 12.12 -8.05 24.16
CA LEU A 135 13.48 -8.62 24.07
C LEU A 135 13.98 -8.81 22.62
N GLY A 136 13.18 -8.48 21.61
CA GLY A 136 13.53 -8.70 20.20
C GLY A 136 13.49 -10.17 19.76
N ARG A 137 12.97 -11.09 20.59
CA ARG A 137 12.86 -12.53 20.29
C ARG A 137 11.57 -12.81 19.50
N ARG A 138 11.52 -12.29 18.28
CA ARG A 138 10.31 -12.24 17.44
C ARG A 138 9.66 -13.60 17.22
N SER A 139 10.40 -14.62 16.79
CA SER A 139 9.84 -15.94 16.47
C SER A 139 9.12 -16.59 17.67
N GLU A 140 9.69 -16.44 18.86
CA GLU A 140 9.10 -16.95 20.09
C GLU A 140 7.89 -16.12 20.55
N ALA A 141 7.92 -14.81 20.35
CA ALA A 141 6.76 -13.95 20.62
C ALA A 141 5.55 -14.35 19.76
N LEU A 142 5.78 -14.61 18.47
CA LEU A 142 4.72 -15.06 17.55
C LEU A 142 4.18 -16.43 17.94
N ALA A 143 5.05 -17.37 18.31
CA ALA A 143 4.62 -18.67 18.82
C ALA A 143 3.74 -18.54 20.07
N ALA A 144 4.09 -17.63 20.99
CA ALA A 144 3.28 -17.36 22.18
C ALA A 144 1.90 -16.79 21.81
N TYR A 145 1.81 -15.85 20.86
CA TYR A 145 0.53 -15.30 20.41
C TYR A 145 -0.34 -16.32 19.67
N ARG A 146 0.24 -17.23 18.86
CA ARG A 146 -0.50 -18.33 18.25
C ARG A 146 -1.09 -19.24 19.31
N ARG A 147 -0.33 -19.52 20.37
CA ARG A 147 -0.83 -20.32 21.49
C ARG A 147 -2.00 -19.66 22.21
N VAL A 148 -2.06 -18.32 22.29
CA VAL A 148 -3.25 -17.59 22.77
C VAL A 148 -4.46 -17.89 21.90
N LEU A 149 -4.33 -17.86 20.57
CA LEU A 149 -5.46 -18.10 19.66
C LEU A 149 -5.89 -19.58 19.60
N GLU A 150 -4.98 -20.53 19.83
CA GLU A 150 -5.33 -21.94 20.00
C GLU A 150 -6.22 -22.17 21.23
N LEU A 151 -6.01 -21.38 22.29
CA LEU A 151 -6.78 -21.43 23.53
C LEU A 151 -8.05 -20.58 23.47
N GLU A 152 -7.97 -19.40 22.84
CA GLU A 152 -9.03 -18.42 22.69
C GLU A 152 -9.09 -17.86 21.26
N PRO A 153 -9.82 -18.54 20.34
CA PRO A 153 -9.82 -18.19 18.91
C PRO A 153 -10.31 -16.78 18.56
N ALA A 154 -11.08 -16.14 19.45
CA ALA A 154 -11.60 -14.78 19.27
C ALA A 154 -10.77 -13.70 19.99
N HIS A 155 -9.56 -14.03 20.48
CA HIS A 155 -8.76 -13.12 21.29
C HIS A 155 -8.12 -12.00 20.44
N ARG A 156 -8.82 -10.84 20.40
CA ARG A 156 -8.52 -9.69 19.53
C ARG A 156 -7.09 -9.16 19.63
N HIS A 157 -6.49 -9.14 20.82
CA HIS A 157 -5.16 -8.55 21.02
C HIS A 157 -4.04 -9.42 20.41
N ALA A 158 -4.09 -10.73 20.65
CA ALA A 158 -3.13 -11.68 20.06
C ALA A 158 -3.27 -11.76 18.54
N SER A 159 -4.52 -11.70 18.04
CA SER A 159 -4.83 -11.56 16.62
C SER A 159 -4.20 -10.29 16.01
N TRP A 160 -4.36 -9.14 16.65
CA TRP A 160 -3.75 -7.89 16.21
C TRP A 160 -2.22 -7.93 16.20
N GLU A 161 -1.60 -8.53 17.22
CA GLU A 161 -0.14 -8.69 17.31
C GLU A 161 0.44 -9.58 16.19
N LEU A 162 -0.28 -10.64 15.79
CA LEU A 162 0.10 -11.49 14.65
C LEU A 162 -0.09 -10.79 13.30
N ILE A 163 -1.16 -9.98 13.14
CA ILE A 163 -1.41 -9.17 11.93
C ILE A 163 -0.29 -8.13 11.74
N GLN A 164 0.12 -7.44 12.81
CA GLN A 164 1.25 -6.49 12.76
C GLN A 164 2.57 -7.18 12.39
N ALA A 165 2.67 -8.49 12.62
CA ALA A 165 3.85 -9.28 12.29
C ALA A 165 3.85 -9.84 10.85
N GLY A 166 2.81 -9.58 10.05
CA GLY A 166 2.78 -9.93 8.64
C GLY A 166 2.47 -11.41 8.34
N GLU A 167 1.90 -12.17 9.28
CA GLU A 167 1.44 -13.54 9.00
C GLU A 167 0.03 -13.50 8.38
N ILE A 168 -0.07 -13.81 7.08
CA ILE A 168 -1.28 -13.52 6.27
C ILE A 168 -2.09 -14.76 5.81
N ASP A 169 -1.65 -16.01 6.01
CA ASP A 169 -2.28 -17.12 5.27
C ASP A 169 -3.35 -17.97 6.00
N GLU A 170 -3.45 -17.97 7.33
CA GLU A 170 -4.45 -18.81 8.04
C GLU A 170 -5.73 -18.06 8.47
N GLN A 171 -5.67 -16.74 8.56
CA GLN A 171 -6.74 -15.92 9.15
C GLN A 171 -7.88 -15.58 8.18
N SER A 172 -7.58 -15.54 6.88
CA SER A 172 -8.58 -15.30 5.82
C SER A 172 -9.65 -16.40 5.79
N ARG A 173 -9.30 -17.64 6.16
CA ARG A 173 -10.25 -18.77 6.25
C ARG A 173 -11.16 -18.69 7.47
N GLY A 174 -10.63 -18.22 8.61
CA GLY A 174 -11.40 -18.09 9.85
C GLY A 174 -12.47 -17.00 9.80
N MET A 175 -12.13 -15.87 9.17
CA MET A 175 -13.07 -14.76 8.99
C MET A 175 -14.14 -15.09 7.91
N ALA A 176 -13.76 -15.79 6.84
CA ALA A 176 -14.70 -16.26 5.82
C ALA A 176 -15.70 -17.32 6.35
N ALA A 177 -15.27 -18.19 7.27
CA ALA A 177 -16.12 -19.25 7.85
C ALA A 177 -17.20 -18.72 8.82
N GLN A 178 -17.00 -17.55 9.43
CA GLN A 178 -18.01 -16.93 10.32
C GLN A 178 -19.12 -16.20 9.54
N MET A 179 -18.91 -15.89 8.27
CA MET A 179 -19.84 -15.09 7.46
C MET A 179 -20.88 -15.92 6.69
N THR A 180 -20.87 -17.26 6.82
CA THR A 180 -21.67 -18.17 5.98
C THR A 180 -22.84 -18.88 6.66
N GLY A 181 -23.13 -18.65 7.96
CA GLY A 181 -24.19 -19.39 8.68
C GLY A 181 -25.12 -18.54 9.56
N HIS A 182 -26.44 -18.61 9.32
CA HIS A 182 -27.59 -18.04 10.09
C HIS A 182 -27.55 -16.55 10.47
N GLY A 183 -26.46 -15.82 10.19
CA GLY A 183 -26.35 -14.38 10.43
C GLY A 183 -27.08 -13.50 9.42
N LEU A 184 -27.48 -14.04 8.25
CA LEU A 184 -28.01 -13.26 7.13
C LEU A 184 -29.37 -12.60 7.42
N GLU A 185 -30.30 -13.28 8.10
CA GLU A 185 -31.60 -12.71 8.48
C GLU A 185 -31.47 -11.60 9.55
N THR A 186 -30.62 -11.83 10.55
CA THR A 186 -30.32 -10.83 11.58
C THR A 186 -29.53 -9.65 11.00
N MET A 187 -28.64 -9.89 10.02
CA MET A 187 -27.90 -8.85 9.30
C MET A 187 -28.77 -8.03 8.36
N LEU A 188 -29.80 -8.59 7.71
CA LEU A 188 -30.71 -7.81 6.85
C LEU A 188 -31.58 -6.84 7.67
N SER A 189 -31.98 -7.25 8.88
CA SER A 189 -32.66 -6.39 9.86
C SER A 189 -31.75 -5.28 10.39
N LEU A 190 -30.51 -5.64 10.78
CA LEU A 190 -29.48 -4.67 11.18
C LEU A 190 -28.99 -3.80 10.02
N ALA A 191 -29.03 -4.25 8.77
CA ALA A 191 -28.53 -3.53 7.60
C ALA A 191 -29.31 -2.24 7.35
N GLY A 192 -30.63 -2.20 7.61
CA GLY A 192 -31.42 -0.98 7.51
C GLY A 192 -31.04 0.08 8.56
N GLU A 193 -30.78 -0.35 9.79
CA GLU A 193 -30.32 0.54 10.88
C GLU A 193 -28.86 0.95 10.70
N VAL A 194 -28.01 0.03 10.24
CA VAL A 194 -26.61 0.25 9.89
C VAL A 194 -26.48 1.18 8.70
N GLU A 195 -27.35 1.12 7.69
CA GLU A 195 -27.33 2.04 6.55
C GLU A 195 -27.68 3.46 6.98
N THR A 196 -28.64 3.59 7.90
CA THR A 196 -29.00 4.90 8.49
C THR A 196 -27.87 5.46 9.36
N MET A 197 -27.24 4.61 10.18
CA MET A 197 -26.06 4.95 10.97
C MET A 197 -24.84 5.22 10.05
N ARG A 198 -24.72 4.52 8.92
CA ARG A 198 -23.65 4.66 7.92
C ARG A 198 -23.77 5.93 7.14
N ARG A 199 -24.96 6.38 6.75
CA ARG A 199 -25.12 7.69 6.11
C ARG A 199 -24.63 8.79 7.05
N ARG A 200 -24.98 8.70 8.34
CA ARG A 200 -24.47 9.60 9.39
C ARG A 200 -22.97 9.43 9.62
N LEU A 201 -22.44 8.20 9.62
CA LEU A 201 -21.01 7.94 9.75
C LEU A 201 -20.23 8.33 8.49
N ALA A 202 -20.82 8.35 7.31
CA ALA A 202 -20.22 8.79 6.06
C ALA A 202 -20.20 10.33 5.99
N GLU A 203 -21.24 10.98 6.51
CA GLU A 203 -21.24 12.41 6.81
C GLU A 203 -20.14 12.75 7.84
N ILE A 204 -19.98 11.94 8.90
CA ILE A 204 -18.90 12.11 9.89
C ILE A 204 -17.53 11.74 9.33
N ALA A 205 -17.40 10.69 8.52
CA ALA A 205 -16.14 10.23 7.92
C ALA A 205 -15.67 11.13 6.78
N ALA A 206 -16.57 11.91 6.18
CA ALA A 206 -16.19 13.03 5.31
C ALA A 206 -15.43 14.11 6.09
N GLU A 207 -15.63 14.20 7.40
CA GLU A 207 -14.97 15.13 8.32
C GLU A 207 -13.88 14.46 9.17
N LEU A 208 -13.84 13.12 9.28
CA LEU A 208 -12.90 12.34 10.12
C LEU A 208 -12.29 11.13 9.36
N PRO A 209 -11.01 11.18 8.97
CA PRO A 209 -10.32 10.13 8.19
C PRO A 209 -10.33 8.73 8.83
N ASP A 210 -10.30 8.65 10.17
CA ASP A 210 -10.06 7.40 10.90
C ASP A 210 -11.30 6.48 11.02
N VAL A 211 -12.51 6.99 10.73
CA VAL A 211 -13.74 6.18 10.77
C VAL A 211 -13.76 5.13 9.65
N ALA A 212 -13.08 5.39 8.52
CA ALA A 212 -12.96 4.44 7.42
C ALA A 212 -12.26 3.13 7.82
N SER A 213 -11.40 3.15 8.85
CA SER A 213 -10.76 1.95 9.39
C SER A 213 -11.74 1.01 10.09
N LEU A 214 -12.85 1.55 10.62
CA LEU A 214 -13.91 0.78 11.29
C LEU A 214 -14.87 0.10 10.30
N THR A 215 -14.86 0.52 9.03
CA THR A 215 -15.67 -0.06 7.95
C THR A 215 -14.83 -0.81 6.91
N ALA A 216 -13.53 -0.95 7.14
CA ALA A 216 -12.61 -1.56 6.19
C ALA A 216 -12.73 -3.09 6.17
N PHE A 217 -12.62 -3.67 4.98
CA PHE A 217 -12.65 -5.12 4.74
C PHE A 217 -11.26 -5.61 4.33
N PRO A 218 -10.86 -6.83 4.67
CA PRO A 218 -9.74 -7.49 4.00
C PRO A 218 -9.96 -7.47 2.49
N ALA A 219 -8.92 -7.15 1.73
CA ALA A 219 -9.01 -7.11 0.25
C ALA A 219 -9.47 -8.45 -0.34
N ALA A 220 -9.05 -9.57 0.27
CA ALA A 220 -9.49 -10.92 -0.08
C ALA A 220 -11.01 -11.14 0.09
N SER A 221 -11.69 -10.30 0.88
CA SER A 221 -13.13 -10.36 1.13
C SER A 221 -13.92 -9.37 0.26
N TYR A 222 -13.38 -8.95 -0.88
CA TYR A 222 -14.02 -8.00 -1.80
C TYR A 222 -15.47 -8.38 -2.18
N ARG A 223 -15.76 -9.68 -2.37
CA ARG A 223 -17.12 -10.15 -2.65
C ARG A 223 -18.11 -9.71 -1.58
N LEU A 224 -17.77 -9.93 -0.32
CA LEU A 224 -18.61 -9.59 0.83
C LEU A 224 -18.75 -8.08 0.96
N PHE A 225 -17.66 -7.36 0.73
CA PHE A 225 -17.69 -5.90 0.61
C PHE A 225 -18.72 -5.46 -0.45
N ARG A 226 -18.72 -6.01 -1.66
CA ARG A 226 -19.67 -5.60 -2.72
C ARG A 226 -21.11 -6.04 -2.53
N GLN A 227 -21.37 -7.04 -1.69
CA GLN A 227 -22.74 -7.36 -1.28
C GLN A 227 -23.33 -6.33 -0.31
N ILE A 228 -22.47 -5.57 0.39
CA ILE A 228 -22.86 -4.61 1.43
C ILE A 228 -22.70 -3.16 0.95
N TYR A 229 -21.76 -2.91 0.06
CA TYR A 229 -21.38 -1.59 -0.41
C TYR A 229 -21.59 -1.50 -1.92
N ASP A 230 -22.51 -0.62 -2.33
CA ASP A 230 -22.66 -0.24 -3.73
C ASP A 230 -21.87 1.02 -4.08
N VAL A 231 -21.61 1.25 -5.38
CA VAL A 231 -20.92 2.47 -5.82
C VAL A 231 -21.84 3.67 -5.55
N PRO A 232 -21.41 4.65 -4.74
CA PRO A 232 -22.24 5.80 -4.42
C PRO A 232 -22.42 6.71 -5.66
N PRO A 233 -23.47 7.55 -5.70
CA PRO A 233 -23.56 8.62 -6.71
C PRO A 233 -22.41 9.64 -6.53
N PRO A 234 -22.05 10.38 -7.60
CA PRO A 234 -21.09 11.49 -7.48
C PRO A 234 -21.63 12.60 -6.55
N PRO A 235 -20.75 13.45 -5.97
CA PRO A 235 -21.18 14.59 -5.16
C PRO A 235 -22.18 15.49 -5.89
N ALA A 236 -23.23 15.94 -5.18
CA ALA A 236 -24.34 16.72 -5.75
C ALA A 236 -23.92 18.09 -6.34
N ASP A 237 -22.74 18.60 -5.96
CA ASP A 237 -22.28 19.96 -6.31
C ASP A 237 -21.51 20.07 -7.65
N GLY A 238 -21.52 19.05 -8.50
CA GLY A 238 -20.83 19.10 -9.80
C GLY A 238 -21.79 19.34 -10.98
N LEU A 239 -21.98 20.61 -11.34
CA LEU A 239 -22.40 21.24 -12.62
C LEU A 239 -22.95 20.35 -13.77
N PRO A 240 -23.86 20.87 -14.63
CA PRO A 240 -24.41 20.12 -15.77
C PRO A 240 -23.29 19.67 -16.73
N GLY A 241 -22.79 18.43 -16.56
CA GLY A 241 -21.68 17.90 -17.35
C GLY A 241 -22.02 17.55 -18.79
N PRO A 242 -21.03 17.16 -19.62
CA PRO A 242 -21.24 16.93 -21.05
C PRO A 242 -22.31 15.86 -21.29
N ASP A 243 -23.04 15.98 -22.41
CA ASP A 243 -23.87 14.87 -22.87
C ASP A 243 -22.96 13.74 -23.35
N ILE A 244 -23.13 12.54 -22.77
CA ILE A 244 -22.28 11.40 -23.09
C ILE A 244 -22.96 10.52 -24.15
N LEU A 245 -22.28 10.31 -25.27
CA LEU A 245 -22.65 9.29 -26.25
C LEU A 245 -21.99 7.95 -25.88
N ILE A 246 -22.80 6.98 -25.48
CA ILE A 246 -22.37 5.61 -25.24
C ILE A 246 -22.32 4.89 -26.60
N VAL A 247 -21.16 4.44 -27.03
CA VAL A 247 -21.01 3.61 -28.24
C VAL A 247 -20.65 2.20 -27.80
N ALA A 248 -21.68 1.35 -27.71
CA ALA A 248 -21.56 -0.02 -27.22
C ALA A 248 -21.40 -1.00 -28.39
N ASP A 249 -20.37 -1.83 -28.32
CA ASP A 249 -20.18 -2.97 -29.21
C ASP A 249 -20.87 -4.20 -28.63
N ALA A 250 -21.83 -4.74 -29.37
CA ALA A 250 -22.58 -5.94 -29.04
C ALA A 250 -22.10 -7.17 -29.85
N GLY A 251 -20.97 -7.06 -30.54
CA GLY A 251 -20.34 -8.17 -31.26
C GLY A 251 -20.08 -9.37 -30.36
N GLY A 252 -20.53 -10.55 -30.78
CA GLY A 252 -20.29 -11.80 -30.06
C GLY A 252 -21.12 -11.99 -28.78
N LEU A 253 -22.02 -11.07 -28.45
CA LEU A 253 -22.93 -11.23 -27.31
C LEU A 253 -24.09 -12.16 -27.66
N ASP A 254 -24.45 -13.00 -26.70
CA ASP A 254 -25.70 -13.75 -26.72
C ASP A 254 -26.89 -12.87 -26.26
N ALA A 255 -28.09 -13.45 -26.24
CA ALA A 255 -29.30 -12.74 -25.84
C ALA A 255 -29.22 -12.18 -24.41
N ASP A 256 -28.61 -12.92 -23.48
CA ASP A 256 -28.49 -12.52 -22.08
C ASP A 256 -27.45 -11.41 -21.90
N GLY A 257 -26.31 -11.50 -22.58
CA GLY A 257 -25.29 -10.46 -22.64
C GLY A 257 -25.83 -9.17 -23.23
N LEU A 258 -26.58 -9.26 -24.33
CA LEU A 258 -27.24 -8.11 -24.93
C LEU A 258 -28.29 -7.51 -23.98
N HIS A 259 -29.11 -8.34 -23.32
CA HIS A 259 -30.09 -7.86 -22.35
C HIS A 259 -29.42 -7.11 -21.18
N ARG A 260 -28.32 -7.64 -20.63
CA ARG A 260 -27.55 -6.99 -19.57
C ARG A 260 -26.96 -5.66 -20.03
N LEU A 261 -26.34 -5.63 -21.21
CA LEU A 261 -25.78 -4.39 -21.78
C LEU A 261 -26.87 -3.32 -21.92
N LEU A 262 -27.98 -3.63 -22.58
CA LEU A 262 -29.09 -2.71 -22.78
C LEU A 262 -29.69 -2.26 -21.45
N GLY A 263 -29.95 -3.19 -20.52
CA GLY A 263 -30.47 -2.87 -19.19
C GLY A 263 -29.56 -1.92 -18.42
N SER A 264 -28.25 -2.11 -18.50
CA SER A 264 -27.27 -1.24 -17.85
C SER A 264 -27.21 0.18 -18.43
N ILE A 265 -27.46 0.33 -19.73
CA ILE A 265 -27.58 1.64 -20.40
C ILE A 265 -28.89 2.33 -19.98
N LEU A 266 -30.00 1.58 -19.90
CA LEU A 266 -31.30 2.13 -19.53
C LEU A 266 -31.39 2.53 -18.06
N ASP A 267 -30.66 1.86 -17.15
CA ASP A 267 -30.66 2.15 -15.70
C ASP A 267 -29.74 3.32 -15.31
N GLN A 268 -29.19 4.08 -16.26
CA GLN A 268 -28.34 5.22 -15.93
C GLN A 268 -29.11 6.30 -15.14
N SER A 269 -28.60 6.61 -13.96
CA SER A 269 -29.14 7.62 -13.03
C SER A 269 -29.08 9.05 -13.56
N SER A 270 -28.16 9.35 -14.47
CA SER A 270 -28.13 10.61 -15.22
C SER A 270 -29.00 10.45 -16.46
N PRO A 271 -29.87 11.41 -16.80
CA PRO A 271 -30.63 11.37 -18.06
C PRO A 271 -29.79 11.82 -19.28
N ARG A 272 -28.59 12.39 -19.05
CA ARG A 272 -27.76 13.05 -20.07
C ARG A 272 -26.88 12.07 -20.84
N TRP A 273 -27.52 11.13 -21.52
CA TRP A 273 -26.85 10.20 -22.39
C TRP A 273 -27.65 9.96 -23.67
N ARG A 274 -26.93 9.57 -24.72
CA ARG A 274 -27.46 8.88 -25.89
C ARG A 274 -26.66 7.60 -26.09
N ALA A 275 -27.26 6.60 -26.69
CA ALA A 275 -26.61 5.32 -26.91
C ALA A 275 -26.71 4.91 -28.38
N VAL A 276 -25.61 4.40 -28.89
CA VAL A 276 -25.52 3.68 -30.15
C VAL A 276 -25.05 2.27 -29.83
N VAL A 277 -25.83 1.29 -30.28
CA VAL A 277 -25.47 -0.13 -30.19
C VAL A 277 -25.09 -0.59 -31.60
N ALA A 278 -23.89 -1.16 -31.73
CA ALA A 278 -23.30 -1.61 -32.99
C ALA A 278 -22.85 -3.08 -32.89
N GLY A 279 -22.59 -3.72 -34.03
CA GLY A 279 -22.07 -5.10 -34.06
C GLY A 279 -23.04 -6.19 -33.61
N VAL A 280 -24.33 -5.88 -33.47
CA VAL A 280 -25.36 -6.82 -32.99
C VAL A 280 -25.56 -7.95 -34.00
N ASP A 281 -25.62 -9.19 -33.50
CA ASP A 281 -26.01 -10.36 -34.31
C ASP A 281 -27.36 -10.07 -35.02
N PRO A 282 -27.48 -10.28 -36.35
CA PRO A 282 -28.74 -10.11 -37.07
C PRO A 282 -29.95 -10.83 -36.45
N ALA A 283 -29.75 -11.98 -35.79
CA ALA A 283 -30.79 -12.72 -35.07
C ALA A 283 -31.30 -11.97 -33.83
N LEU A 284 -30.45 -11.14 -33.20
CA LEU A 284 -30.75 -10.36 -32.00
C LEU A 284 -31.11 -8.89 -32.31
N ALA A 285 -30.90 -8.41 -33.54
CA ALA A 285 -31.17 -7.03 -33.94
C ALA A 285 -32.59 -6.56 -33.62
N ARG A 286 -33.60 -7.43 -33.83
CA ARG A 286 -35.01 -7.15 -33.48
C ARG A 286 -35.23 -6.83 -32.01
N ALA A 287 -34.41 -7.36 -31.10
CA ALA A 287 -34.52 -7.05 -29.68
C ALA A 287 -34.10 -5.59 -29.43
N VAL A 288 -33.01 -5.14 -30.06
CA VAL A 288 -32.53 -3.76 -29.95
C VAL A 288 -33.49 -2.78 -30.60
N GLU A 289 -34.06 -3.12 -31.76
CA GLU A 289 -35.07 -2.30 -32.44
C GLU A 289 -36.31 -2.05 -31.56
N ARG A 290 -36.79 -3.08 -30.85
CA ARG A 290 -37.92 -2.93 -29.91
C ARG A 290 -37.58 -2.00 -28.75
N VAL A 291 -36.38 -2.12 -28.19
CA VAL A 291 -35.91 -1.23 -27.11
C VAL A 291 -35.75 0.19 -27.62
N SER A 292 -35.15 0.38 -28.80
CA SER A 292 -34.99 1.69 -29.46
C SER A 292 -36.33 2.37 -29.76
N ALA A 293 -37.37 1.60 -30.11
CA ALA A 293 -38.72 2.13 -30.29
C ALA A 293 -39.34 2.66 -28.99
N ALA A 294 -38.97 2.09 -27.83
CA ALA A 294 -39.45 2.52 -26.51
C ALA A 294 -38.56 3.60 -25.86
N GLU A 295 -37.27 3.62 -26.19
CA GLU A 295 -36.28 4.57 -25.69
C GLU A 295 -35.58 5.30 -26.87
N PRO A 296 -36.06 6.50 -27.24
CA PRO A 296 -35.53 7.25 -28.38
C PRO A 296 -34.06 7.68 -28.25
N ARG A 297 -33.48 7.69 -27.04
CA ARG A 297 -32.06 7.97 -26.84
C ARG A 297 -31.15 6.82 -27.27
N LEU A 298 -31.70 5.62 -27.46
CA LEU A 298 -30.98 4.42 -27.88
C LEU A 298 -31.24 4.16 -29.35
N THR A 299 -30.16 3.98 -30.13
CA THR A 299 -30.22 3.71 -31.57
C THR A 299 -29.39 2.49 -31.92
N LEU A 300 -29.90 1.69 -32.87
CA LEU A 300 -29.18 0.59 -33.48
C LEU A 300 -28.49 1.08 -34.76
N VAL A 301 -27.19 0.83 -34.89
CA VAL A 301 -26.47 1.01 -36.16
C VAL A 301 -26.29 -0.35 -36.83
N ALA A 302 -27.10 -0.60 -37.85
CA ALA A 302 -26.99 -1.78 -38.70
C ALA A 302 -25.70 -1.73 -39.54
N ASN A 303 -25.10 -2.89 -39.81
CA ASN A 303 -23.92 -3.04 -40.67
C ASN A 303 -22.68 -2.24 -40.23
N ALA A 304 -22.53 -1.98 -38.92
CA ALA A 304 -21.29 -1.44 -38.39
C ALA A 304 -20.13 -2.44 -38.58
N LEU A 305 -18.90 -1.94 -38.68
CA LEU A 305 -17.73 -2.83 -38.52
C LEU A 305 -17.84 -3.45 -37.12
N PRO A 306 -17.62 -4.76 -36.97
CA PRO A 306 -17.62 -5.39 -35.66
C PRO A 306 -16.43 -4.88 -34.83
N GLY A 307 -16.52 -5.03 -33.51
CA GLY A 307 -15.38 -4.78 -32.63
C GLY A 307 -15.17 -3.30 -32.29
N ARG A 308 -14.11 -3.09 -31.50
CA ARG A 308 -13.69 -1.77 -31.01
C ARG A 308 -13.40 -0.77 -32.13
N ALA A 309 -12.94 -1.23 -33.30
CA ALA A 309 -12.68 -0.38 -34.46
C ALA A 309 -13.96 0.27 -35.00
N GLY A 310 -15.05 -0.50 -35.09
CA GLY A 310 -16.36 0.02 -35.49
C GLY A 310 -16.92 1.02 -34.50
N ALA A 311 -16.86 0.70 -33.20
CA ALA A 311 -17.28 1.61 -32.14
C ALA A 311 -16.50 2.93 -32.20
N LEU A 312 -15.18 2.89 -32.41
CA LEU A 312 -14.35 4.09 -32.49
C LEU A 312 -14.69 4.96 -33.71
N ARG A 313 -14.98 4.36 -34.86
CA ARG A 313 -15.41 5.10 -36.06
C ARG A 313 -16.74 5.82 -35.84
N ILE A 314 -17.73 5.12 -35.27
CA ILE A 314 -19.01 5.73 -34.89
C ILE A 314 -18.76 6.89 -33.91
N ALA A 315 -17.93 6.67 -32.89
CA ALA A 315 -17.58 7.69 -31.91
C ALA A 315 -16.88 8.91 -32.54
N ARG A 316 -16.14 8.75 -33.64
CA ARG A 316 -15.51 9.86 -34.40
C ARG A 316 -16.51 10.61 -35.27
N GLU A 317 -17.47 9.93 -35.89
CA GLU A 317 -18.44 10.54 -36.80
C GLU A 317 -19.62 11.21 -36.08
N ALA A 318 -20.06 10.64 -34.95
CA ALA A 318 -21.24 11.12 -34.24
C ALA A 318 -21.00 12.46 -33.51
N ALA A 319 -21.95 13.39 -33.60
CA ALA A 319 -21.93 14.61 -32.80
C ALA A 319 -22.20 14.27 -31.31
N ALA A 320 -21.30 14.65 -30.42
CA ALA A 320 -21.41 14.51 -28.96
C ALA A 320 -20.34 15.38 -28.28
N ASP A 321 -20.55 15.75 -27.02
CA ASP A 321 -19.54 16.47 -26.21
C ASP A 321 -18.47 15.49 -25.69
N ALA A 322 -18.90 14.30 -25.29
CA ALA A 322 -18.05 13.22 -24.84
C ALA A 322 -18.60 11.86 -25.32
N VAL A 323 -17.72 10.87 -25.39
CA VAL A 323 -18.05 9.50 -25.76
C VAL A 323 -17.64 8.54 -24.65
N LEU A 324 -18.45 7.52 -24.41
CA LEU A 324 -18.12 6.36 -23.59
C LEU A 324 -18.02 5.14 -24.49
N LEU A 325 -16.89 4.44 -24.41
CA LEU A 325 -16.61 3.19 -25.09
C LEU A 325 -16.52 2.08 -24.04
N PRO A 326 -17.65 1.42 -23.69
CA PRO A 326 -17.64 0.28 -22.79
C PRO A 326 -16.70 -0.82 -23.29
N ALA A 327 -16.06 -1.54 -22.38
CA ALA A 327 -15.36 -2.77 -22.75
C ALA A 327 -16.33 -3.73 -23.45
N PRO A 328 -15.88 -4.50 -24.46
CA PRO A 328 -16.72 -5.52 -25.10
C PRO A 328 -17.31 -6.47 -24.04
N GLY A 329 -18.63 -6.67 -24.08
CA GLY A 329 -19.34 -7.52 -23.11
C GLY A 329 -19.51 -6.97 -21.69
N ALA A 330 -19.07 -5.73 -21.43
CA ALA A 330 -19.31 -5.10 -20.14
C ALA A 330 -20.72 -4.51 -20.01
N ALA A 331 -21.31 -4.67 -18.83
CA ALA A 331 -22.40 -3.83 -18.35
C ALA A 331 -21.81 -2.63 -17.60
N ILE A 332 -22.42 -1.45 -17.71
CA ILE A 332 -21.96 -0.25 -17.00
C ILE A 332 -22.78 0.01 -15.74
N HIS A 333 -22.13 0.49 -14.67
CA HIS A 333 -22.81 0.79 -13.41
C HIS A 333 -23.82 1.93 -13.59
N ARG A 334 -24.92 1.93 -12.83
CA ARG A 334 -26.01 2.93 -12.94
C ARG A 334 -25.58 4.39 -12.73
N HIS A 335 -24.46 4.59 -12.04
CA HIS A 335 -23.86 5.92 -11.81
C HIS A 335 -22.69 6.23 -12.76
N CYS A 336 -22.41 5.37 -13.75
CA CYS A 336 -21.27 5.51 -14.66
C CYS A 336 -21.30 6.84 -15.42
N VAL A 337 -22.40 7.16 -16.12
CA VAL A 337 -22.54 8.43 -16.86
C VAL A 337 -22.43 9.64 -15.92
N ALA A 338 -23.04 9.56 -14.74
CA ALA A 338 -23.03 10.66 -13.76
C ALA A 338 -21.60 10.95 -13.25
N TRP A 339 -20.84 9.91 -12.91
CA TRP A 339 -19.45 10.04 -12.47
C TRP A 339 -18.56 10.62 -13.56
N LEU A 340 -18.62 10.07 -14.77
CA LEU A 340 -17.81 10.53 -15.89
C LEU A 340 -18.11 11.99 -16.25
N ALA A 341 -19.39 12.35 -16.35
CA ALA A 341 -19.81 13.72 -16.64
C ALA A 341 -19.38 14.71 -15.53
N GLY A 342 -19.52 14.32 -14.27
CA GLY A 342 -19.07 15.13 -13.14
C GLY A 342 -17.57 15.39 -13.18
N VAL A 343 -16.77 14.34 -13.37
CA VAL A 343 -15.30 14.46 -13.42
C VAL A 343 -14.85 15.28 -14.62
N PHE A 344 -15.43 15.09 -15.81
CA PHE A 344 -15.17 15.97 -16.95
C PHE A 344 -15.53 17.43 -16.63
N SER A 345 -16.62 17.70 -15.92
CA SER A 345 -17.01 19.09 -15.61
C SER A 345 -16.01 19.81 -14.70
N ALA A 346 -15.28 19.06 -13.88
CA ALA A 346 -14.40 19.62 -12.85
C ALA A 346 -12.90 19.34 -13.07
N SER A 347 -12.53 18.81 -14.23
CA SER A 347 -11.13 18.47 -14.54
C SER A 347 -10.78 18.73 -16.00
N GLU A 348 -9.48 18.86 -16.25
CA GLU A 348 -8.91 18.98 -17.60
C GLU A 348 -8.74 17.61 -18.29
N ALA A 349 -9.26 16.53 -17.70
CA ALA A 349 -9.19 15.20 -18.28
C ALA A 349 -9.77 15.22 -19.70
N GLY A 350 -8.97 14.83 -20.69
CA GLY A 350 -9.44 14.55 -22.04
C GLY A 350 -9.87 13.09 -22.21
N LEU A 351 -9.31 12.20 -21.39
CA LEU A 351 -9.62 10.78 -21.32
C LEU A 351 -9.82 10.38 -19.86
N LEU A 352 -10.83 9.55 -19.58
CA LEU A 352 -11.08 8.94 -18.28
C LEU A 352 -11.10 7.41 -18.39
N THR A 353 -10.48 6.78 -17.40
CA THR A 353 -10.52 5.33 -17.14
C THR A 353 -11.28 5.09 -15.83
N CYS A 354 -11.65 3.83 -15.55
CA CYS A 354 -12.29 3.46 -14.29
C CYS A 354 -11.84 2.08 -13.81
N ASP A 355 -12.12 1.75 -12.55
CA ASP A 355 -12.01 0.36 -12.10
C ASP A 355 -13.06 -0.50 -12.81
N GLU A 356 -12.81 -1.81 -12.90
CA GLU A 356 -13.69 -2.77 -13.54
C GLU A 356 -13.86 -4.01 -12.64
N GLU A 357 -15.06 -4.56 -12.60
CA GLU A 357 -15.44 -5.73 -11.80
C GLU A 357 -15.63 -6.97 -12.66
N TRP A 358 -15.05 -8.08 -12.22
CA TRP A 358 -15.00 -9.32 -13.01
C TRP A 358 -16.11 -10.31 -12.68
N ARG A 359 -16.99 -9.98 -11.73
CA ARG A 359 -18.26 -10.69 -11.52
C ARG A 359 -19.26 -9.70 -10.97
N LEU A 360 -20.45 -9.67 -11.55
CA LEU A 360 -21.56 -8.91 -10.98
C LEU A 360 -21.90 -9.46 -9.57
N PRO A 361 -22.36 -8.60 -8.63
CA PRO A 361 -22.72 -9.04 -7.28
C PRO A 361 -23.74 -10.19 -7.30
N GLY A 362 -23.38 -11.36 -6.75
CA GLY A 362 -24.29 -12.52 -6.61
C GLY A 362 -23.75 -13.88 -7.06
N GLU A 363 -22.73 -13.94 -7.93
CA GLU A 363 -22.21 -15.20 -8.52
C GLU A 363 -20.89 -15.65 -7.86
N SER A 364 -20.62 -16.97 -7.70
CA SER A 364 -19.66 -17.70 -6.81
C SER A 364 -18.24 -17.15 -6.50
N GLU A 365 -17.49 -17.82 -5.59
CA GLU A 365 -16.45 -17.35 -4.64
C GLU A 365 -15.27 -16.48 -5.13
N ALA A 366 -14.87 -16.46 -6.40
CA ALA A 366 -13.65 -15.75 -6.83
C ALA A 366 -13.97 -14.45 -7.61
N SER A 367 -14.14 -13.32 -6.91
CA SER A 367 -14.17 -11.98 -7.54
C SER A 367 -12.81 -11.29 -7.39
N ALA A 368 -12.05 -11.13 -8.47
CA ALA A 368 -10.74 -10.48 -8.46
C ALA A 368 -10.86 -9.00 -8.81
N PHE A 369 -11.31 -8.14 -7.90
CA PHE A 369 -11.29 -6.70 -8.11
C PHE A 369 -9.86 -6.19 -8.28
N GLU A 370 -9.66 -5.29 -9.25
CA GLU A 370 -8.38 -4.63 -9.49
C GLU A 370 -8.53 -3.14 -9.22
N ALA A 371 -8.00 -2.70 -8.08
CA ALA A 371 -7.98 -1.31 -7.65
C ALA A 371 -6.84 -0.56 -8.35
N ARG A 372 -7.16 0.26 -9.36
CA ARG A 372 -6.16 0.91 -10.21
C ARG A 372 -5.79 2.29 -9.68
N GLY A 373 -4.50 2.61 -9.73
CA GLY A 373 -4.00 3.96 -9.42
C GLY A 373 -4.21 4.95 -10.57
N GLY A 374 -3.67 6.15 -10.41
CA GLY A 374 -3.55 7.11 -11.52
C GLY A 374 -2.79 6.54 -12.71
N PHE A 375 -3.00 7.13 -13.89
CA PHE A 375 -2.42 6.65 -15.13
C PHE A 375 -0.89 6.74 -15.16
N ASP A 376 -0.24 5.64 -15.52
CA ASP A 376 1.22 5.51 -15.58
C ASP A 376 1.68 4.92 -16.93
N PRO A 377 2.27 5.74 -17.81
CA PRO A 377 2.82 5.28 -19.08
C PRO A 377 3.88 4.17 -18.96
N ASP A 378 4.67 4.14 -17.89
CA ASP A 378 5.73 3.15 -17.68
C ASP A 378 5.18 1.74 -17.45
N MET A 379 4.09 1.67 -16.68
CA MET A 379 3.32 0.46 -16.48
C MET A 379 2.58 0.04 -17.76
N LEU A 380 2.04 1.02 -18.52
CA LEU A 380 1.35 0.75 -19.80
C LEU A 380 2.27 0.08 -20.83
N LEU A 381 3.57 0.40 -20.85
CA LEU A 381 4.55 -0.26 -21.73
C LEU A 381 4.75 -1.75 -21.43
N GLN A 382 4.35 -2.20 -20.23
CA GLN A 382 4.48 -3.60 -19.79
C GLN A 382 3.12 -4.33 -19.81
N GLU A 383 2.04 -3.59 -19.56
CA GLU A 383 0.67 -4.10 -19.47
C GLU A 383 -0.38 -2.97 -19.49
N ASN A 384 -1.50 -3.19 -20.20
CA ASN A 384 -2.69 -2.35 -20.01
C ASN A 384 -3.39 -2.66 -18.67
N SER A 385 -2.96 -1.97 -17.61
CA SER A 385 -3.60 -2.06 -16.29
C SER A 385 -4.81 -1.14 -16.12
N TRP A 386 -5.22 -0.33 -17.12
CA TRP A 386 -6.34 0.62 -16.99
C TRP A 386 -7.69 0.14 -17.55
N GLY A 387 -7.76 -1.13 -17.92
CA GLY A 387 -8.98 -1.75 -18.42
C GLY A 387 -9.30 -1.36 -19.86
N GLU A 388 -10.49 -1.77 -20.30
CA GLU A 388 -10.95 -1.63 -21.69
C GLU A 388 -12.11 -0.62 -21.81
N THR A 389 -12.67 -0.17 -20.70
CA THR A 389 -13.68 0.89 -20.67
C THR A 389 -13.02 2.27 -20.66
N LEU A 390 -13.27 3.08 -21.70
CA LEU A 390 -12.70 4.42 -21.84
C LEU A 390 -13.81 5.45 -22.06
N ALA A 391 -13.71 6.61 -21.42
CA ALA A 391 -14.49 7.78 -21.78
C ALA A 391 -13.57 8.88 -22.30
N LEU A 392 -13.96 9.56 -23.37
CA LEU A 392 -13.14 10.60 -24.00
C LEU A 392 -14.00 11.82 -24.30
N ARG A 393 -13.43 13.01 -24.13
CA ARG A 393 -13.99 14.21 -24.75
C ARG A 393 -13.91 14.10 -26.26
N LYS A 394 -14.86 14.72 -26.95
CA LYS A 394 -14.88 14.70 -28.41
C LYS A 394 -13.65 15.39 -29.00
N GLU A 395 -13.22 16.50 -28.42
CA GLU A 395 -12.04 17.26 -28.83
C GLU A 395 -10.77 16.43 -28.62
N ALA A 396 -10.67 15.74 -27.49
CA ALA A 396 -9.56 14.85 -27.19
C ALA A 396 -9.50 13.70 -28.20
N LEU A 397 -10.63 13.02 -28.45
CA LEU A 397 -10.71 11.94 -29.43
C LEU A 397 -10.28 12.39 -30.84
N ALA A 398 -10.63 13.62 -31.24
CA ALA A 398 -10.23 14.18 -32.53
C ALA A 398 -8.72 14.45 -32.62
N ALA A 399 -8.08 14.77 -31.49
CA ALA A 399 -6.62 14.96 -31.41
C ALA A 399 -5.84 13.64 -31.36
N LEU A 400 -6.50 12.53 -31.02
CA LEU A 400 -5.85 11.21 -31.03
C LEU A 400 -5.73 10.70 -32.46
N ASP A 401 -4.53 10.27 -32.84
CA ASP A 401 -4.26 9.52 -34.07
C ASP A 401 -3.95 8.05 -33.71
N PRO A 402 -4.99 7.21 -33.51
CA PRO A 402 -4.82 5.78 -33.29
C PRO A 402 -4.51 5.09 -34.62
N ALA A 403 -3.75 4.00 -34.55
CA ALA A 403 -3.47 3.13 -35.67
C ALA A 403 -4.77 2.63 -36.32
N ALA A 404 -4.92 2.88 -37.61
CA ALA A 404 -6.06 2.42 -38.42
C ALA A 404 -5.81 1.04 -39.06
N ASP A 405 -5.03 0.16 -38.41
CA ASP A 405 -4.66 -1.12 -39.01
C ASP A 405 -5.76 -2.18 -38.80
N GLY A 406 -6.08 -2.86 -39.91
CA GLY A 406 -7.28 -3.67 -40.08
C GLY A 406 -7.36 -4.97 -39.27
N GLU A 407 -8.62 -5.38 -39.18
CA GLU A 407 -9.21 -6.70 -38.89
C GLU A 407 -9.53 -7.09 -37.43
N ASP A 408 -8.70 -6.84 -36.40
CA ASP A 408 -9.04 -7.39 -35.06
C ASP A 408 -9.31 -6.38 -33.94
N GLY A 409 -8.90 -5.11 -34.06
CA GLY A 409 -9.20 -4.03 -33.09
C GLY A 409 -8.77 -4.29 -31.63
N SER A 410 -8.10 -5.41 -31.35
CA SER A 410 -7.80 -5.97 -30.02
C SER A 410 -6.78 -5.17 -29.22
N PHE A 411 -6.06 -4.26 -29.86
CA PHE A 411 -5.04 -3.40 -29.23
C PHE A 411 -5.42 -1.92 -29.21
N LEU A 412 -6.60 -1.57 -29.73
CA LEU A 412 -7.01 -0.16 -29.92
C LEU A 412 -7.11 0.60 -28.59
N THR A 413 -7.47 -0.04 -27.48
CA THR A 413 -7.49 0.63 -26.17
C THR A 413 -6.09 1.02 -25.72
N SER A 414 -5.12 0.09 -25.81
CA SER A 414 -3.71 0.40 -25.49
C SER A 414 -3.16 1.49 -26.41
N ASP A 415 -3.47 1.42 -27.69
CA ASP A 415 -3.01 2.42 -28.65
C ASP A 415 -3.68 3.80 -28.47
N LEU A 416 -4.95 3.86 -28.05
CA LEU A 416 -5.61 5.11 -27.66
C LEU A 416 -4.95 5.74 -26.43
N LEU A 417 -4.59 4.93 -25.42
CA LEU A 417 -3.85 5.41 -24.24
C LEU A 417 -2.45 5.90 -24.64
N PHE A 418 -1.74 5.19 -25.52
CA PHE A 418 -0.46 5.64 -26.06
C PHE A 418 -0.59 6.91 -26.93
N ALA A 419 -1.66 7.03 -27.72
CA ALA A 419 -1.96 8.22 -28.49
C ALA A 419 -2.22 9.42 -27.56
N ALA A 420 -2.92 9.20 -26.44
CA ALA A 420 -3.14 10.23 -25.43
C ALA A 420 -1.80 10.70 -24.82
N VAL A 421 -0.88 9.78 -24.52
CA VAL A 421 0.48 10.11 -24.07
C VAL A 421 1.21 10.97 -25.10
N ARG A 422 1.21 10.57 -26.38
CA ARG A 422 1.90 11.30 -27.46
C ARG A 422 1.30 12.69 -27.69
N ALA A 423 -0.02 12.81 -27.61
CA ALA A 423 -0.75 14.06 -27.80
C ALA A 423 -0.77 14.97 -26.55
N GLY A 424 -0.22 14.50 -25.41
CA GLY A 424 -0.27 15.25 -24.14
C GLY A 424 -1.69 15.39 -23.58
N VAL A 425 -2.62 14.50 -23.96
CA VAL A 425 -4.00 14.51 -23.46
C VAL A 425 -4.01 13.98 -22.02
N PRO A 426 -4.51 14.76 -21.05
CA PRO A 426 -4.53 14.31 -19.66
C PRO A 426 -5.49 13.13 -19.46
N VAL A 427 -4.98 12.08 -18.81
CA VAL A 427 -5.72 10.84 -18.52
C VAL A 427 -6.06 10.80 -17.03
N GLY A 428 -7.35 10.89 -16.70
CA GLY A 428 -7.85 10.73 -15.33
C GLY A 428 -8.33 9.30 -15.04
N HIS A 429 -8.47 8.98 -13.76
CA HIS A 429 -9.00 7.70 -13.30
C HIS A 429 -10.11 7.89 -12.27
N VAL A 430 -11.29 7.33 -12.54
CA VAL A 430 -12.39 7.28 -11.57
C VAL A 430 -12.23 6.00 -10.73
N PRO A 431 -11.93 6.12 -9.41
CA PRO A 431 -11.57 4.97 -8.56
C PRO A 431 -12.81 4.25 -8.04
N TYR A 432 -13.73 3.96 -8.95
CA TYR A 432 -14.91 3.15 -8.71
C TYR A 432 -15.08 2.15 -9.85
N PRO A 433 -15.61 0.96 -9.53
CA PRO A 433 -15.92 -0.06 -10.51
C PRO A 433 -17.15 0.33 -11.32
N LEU A 434 -16.95 1.08 -12.41
CA LEU A 434 -18.04 1.61 -13.24
C LEU A 434 -18.41 0.70 -14.42
N ALA A 435 -17.68 -0.39 -14.62
CA ALA A 435 -18.00 -1.43 -15.60
C ALA A 435 -17.81 -2.82 -14.98
N GLY A 436 -18.67 -3.77 -15.35
CA GLY A 436 -18.68 -5.12 -14.79
C GLY A 436 -18.99 -6.19 -15.84
N PHE A 437 -18.52 -7.42 -15.59
CA PHE A 437 -18.70 -8.57 -16.48
C PHE A 437 -19.47 -9.71 -15.79
N ALA A 438 -20.27 -10.47 -16.55
CA ALA A 438 -20.88 -11.72 -16.09
C ALA A 438 -19.83 -12.82 -15.91
N ALA A 439 -20.06 -13.85 -15.08
CA ALA A 439 -19.00 -14.83 -14.75
C ALA A 439 -18.39 -15.56 -15.96
N ASP A 440 -19.20 -15.93 -16.95
CA ASP A 440 -18.78 -16.60 -18.17
C ASP A 440 -18.00 -15.65 -19.11
N GLU A 441 -18.47 -14.41 -19.22
CA GLU A 441 -17.80 -13.36 -19.99
C GLU A 441 -16.51 -12.92 -19.29
N ALA A 442 -16.47 -12.91 -17.97
CA ALA A 442 -15.27 -12.57 -17.21
C ALA A 442 -14.15 -13.59 -17.36
N VAL A 443 -14.49 -14.88 -17.48
CA VAL A 443 -13.50 -15.91 -17.83
C VAL A 443 -12.98 -15.68 -19.24
N ARG A 444 -13.85 -15.36 -20.20
CA ARG A 444 -13.47 -15.01 -21.58
C ARG A 444 -12.59 -13.76 -21.63
N GLN A 445 -12.97 -12.69 -20.95
CA GLN A 445 -12.24 -11.43 -20.86
C GLN A 445 -10.91 -11.60 -20.12
N ARG A 446 -10.87 -12.39 -19.05
CA ARG A 446 -9.62 -12.73 -18.35
C ARG A 446 -8.71 -13.55 -19.25
N ALA A 447 -9.23 -14.51 -20.01
CA ALA A 447 -8.46 -15.28 -20.98
C ALA A 447 -7.98 -14.39 -22.15
N PHE A 448 -8.81 -13.49 -22.65
CA PHE A 448 -8.46 -12.51 -23.69
C PHE A 448 -7.37 -11.54 -23.23
N ARG A 449 -7.51 -10.97 -22.03
CA ARG A 449 -6.50 -10.13 -21.37
C ARG A 449 -5.29 -10.90 -20.87
N ALA A 450 -5.37 -12.22 -20.72
CA ALA A 450 -4.22 -13.07 -20.43
C ALA A 450 -3.47 -13.45 -21.72
N ALA A 451 -4.18 -13.64 -22.83
CA ALA A 451 -3.61 -13.89 -24.14
C ALA A 451 -2.99 -12.62 -24.77
N ARG A 452 -3.49 -11.43 -24.39
CA ARG A 452 -3.13 -10.09 -24.90
C ARG A 452 -2.76 -10.04 -26.38
N PRO A 453 -3.57 -10.61 -27.28
CA PRO A 453 -3.30 -10.49 -28.70
C PRO A 453 -3.34 -8.99 -29.07
N GLY A 454 -2.18 -8.41 -29.34
CA GLY A 454 -2.05 -7.04 -29.86
C GLY A 454 -1.47 -5.97 -28.91
N HIS A 455 -1.45 -6.15 -27.58
CA HIS A 455 -0.84 -5.13 -26.70
C HIS A 455 0.65 -4.91 -27.01
N ARG A 456 1.39 -6.00 -27.26
CA ARG A 456 2.78 -5.95 -27.75
C ARG A 456 2.93 -5.10 -29.00
N ARG A 457 2.01 -5.24 -29.98
CA ARG A 457 2.03 -4.45 -31.21
C ARG A 457 1.79 -2.96 -30.92
N ALA A 458 0.90 -2.62 -29.98
CA ALA A 458 0.69 -1.24 -29.57
C ALA A 458 1.96 -0.63 -28.93
N VAL A 459 2.67 -1.40 -28.09
CA VAL A 459 3.95 -0.99 -27.50
C VAL A 459 5.03 -0.81 -28.58
N GLU A 460 5.23 -1.81 -29.44
CA GLU A 460 6.21 -1.76 -30.53
C GLU A 460 5.96 -0.55 -31.46
N ARG A 461 4.70 -0.32 -31.84
CA ARG A 461 4.32 0.85 -32.64
C ARG A 461 4.56 2.16 -31.89
N HIS A 462 4.17 2.25 -30.62
CA HIS A 462 4.40 3.46 -29.82
C HIS A 462 5.90 3.80 -29.79
N LEU A 463 6.77 2.81 -29.57
CA LEU A 463 8.21 2.97 -29.59
C LEU A 463 8.75 3.35 -30.98
N GLN A 464 8.20 2.77 -32.05
CA GLN A 464 8.55 3.14 -33.43
C GLN A 464 8.21 4.60 -33.74
N ILE A 465 7.02 5.06 -33.37
CA ILE A 465 6.58 6.45 -33.57
C ILE A 465 7.49 7.43 -32.82
N LEU A 466 7.94 7.06 -31.62
CA LEU A 466 8.87 7.87 -30.83
C LEU A 466 10.34 7.77 -31.30
N GLY A 467 10.66 6.89 -32.26
CA GLY A 467 12.05 6.64 -32.67
C GLY A 467 12.90 5.95 -31.59
N LEU A 468 12.25 5.21 -30.67
CA LEU A 468 12.88 4.55 -29.52
C LEU A 468 12.94 3.02 -29.64
N ALA A 469 12.55 2.45 -30.79
CA ALA A 469 12.52 1.00 -30.99
C ALA A 469 13.90 0.34 -30.76
N ASP A 470 14.98 0.95 -31.25
CA ASP A 470 16.35 0.43 -31.08
C ASP A 470 16.90 0.61 -29.65
N ARG A 471 16.22 1.43 -28.83
CA ARG A 471 16.57 1.68 -27.43
C ARG A 471 15.78 0.80 -26.45
N ALA A 472 14.94 -0.11 -26.94
CA ALA A 472 14.04 -0.89 -26.11
C ALA A 472 14.03 -2.37 -26.52
N ALA A 473 14.48 -3.24 -25.63
CA ALA A 473 14.37 -4.67 -25.80
C ALA A 473 13.08 -5.18 -25.13
N ILE A 474 12.18 -5.77 -25.94
CA ILE A 474 10.92 -6.34 -25.45
C ILE A 474 11.06 -7.87 -25.38
N SER A 475 10.91 -8.42 -24.19
CA SER A 475 10.83 -9.87 -23.97
C SER A 475 9.50 -10.29 -23.33
N GLY A 476 9.19 -11.59 -23.41
CA GLY A 476 7.89 -12.16 -23.02
C GLY A 476 6.83 -12.12 -24.13
N GLY A 477 5.67 -12.76 -23.87
CA GLY A 477 4.47 -12.61 -24.71
C GLY A 477 4.27 -13.60 -25.87
N SER A 478 4.29 -14.91 -25.61
CA SER A 478 3.49 -15.85 -26.44
C SER A 478 2.57 -16.79 -25.64
N ALA A 479 2.68 -16.82 -24.30
CA ALA A 479 1.85 -17.66 -23.43
C ALA A 479 1.54 -17.03 -22.04
N ASP A 480 2.22 -15.96 -21.62
CA ASP A 480 1.94 -15.24 -20.37
C ASP A 480 1.88 -13.73 -20.64
N ALA A 481 0.76 -13.15 -20.24
CA ALA A 481 0.20 -11.87 -20.67
C ALA A 481 1.12 -10.63 -20.59
N ARG A 482 2.25 -10.68 -19.90
CA ARG A 482 3.01 -9.49 -19.50
C ARG A 482 4.29 -9.30 -20.31
N LEU A 483 4.56 -8.06 -20.71
CA LEU A 483 5.80 -7.68 -21.38
C LEU A 483 6.83 -7.25 -20.33
N HIS A 484 8.09 -7.60 -20.60
CA HIS A 484 9.24 -7.05 -19.91
C HIS A 484 10.00 -6.15 -20.88
N LEU A 485 10.14 -4.88 -20.50
CA LEU A 485 10.79 -3.86 -21.32
C LEU A 485 12.10 -3.44 -20.67
N THR A 486 13.21 -3.71 -21.34
CA THR A 486 14.54 -3.27 -20.91
C THR A 486 14.99 -2.10 -21.79
N TRP A 487 15.29 -0.96 -21.16
CA TRP A 487 15.83 0.20 -21.87
C TRP A 487 17.34 0.04 -22.07
N LEU A 488 17.78 0.11 -23.33
CA LEU A 488 19.18 0.03 -23.69
C LEU A 488 19.82 1.43 -23.63
N PRO A 489 21.01 1.57 -23.02
CA PRO A 489 21.71 2.83 -22.99
C PRO A 489 22.17 3.24 -24.40
N ALA A 490 21.91 4.50 -24.76
CA ALA A 490 22.46 5.10 -25.98
C ALA A 490 23.98 5.29 -25.86
N THR A 491 24.47 5.50 -24.64
CA THR A 491 25.90 5.63 -24.31
C THR A 491 26.25 4.66 -23.17
N PRO A 492 26.50 3.36 -23.46
CA PRO A 492 26.77 2.33 -22.44
C PRO A 492 28.00 2.62 -21.56
N GLY A 493 28.98 3.37 -22.07
CA GLY A 493 30.18 3.77 -21.32
C GLY A 493 30.08 5.12 -20.61
N GLU A 494 28.89 5.71 -20.48
CA GLU A 494 28.72 6.97 -19.75
C GLU A 494 29.09 6.77 -18.28
N ALA A 495 29.95 7.66 -17.76
CA ALA A 495 30.53 7.51 -16.44
C ALA A 495 29.46 7.61 -15.33
N ILE A 496 29.56 6.71 -14.36
CA ILE A 496 28.74 6.71 -13.14
C ILE A 496 29.66 6.88 -11.94
N THR A 497 29.33 7.77 -11.01
CA THR A 497 29.95 7.75 -9.68
C THR A 497 28.95 7.30 -8.62
N VAL A 498 29.28 6.21 -7.94
CA VAL A 498 28.59 5.75 -6.74
C VAL A 498 29.21 6.40 -5.52
N ILE A 499 28.41 7.09 -4.71
CA ILE A 499 28.83 7.80 -3.51
C ILE A 499 28.37 7.00 -2.30
N VAL A 500 29.32 6.62 -1.44
CA VAL A 500 29.07 5.73 -0.30
C VAL A 500 29.62 6.37 0.98
N PRO A 501 28.80 7.11 1.74
CA PRO A 501 29.15 7.55 3.08
C PRO A 501 29.21 6.35 4.04
N THR A 502 30.28 6.25 4.82
CA THR A 502 30.47 5.15 5.78
C THR A 502 31.10 5.65 7.08
N ARG A 503 30.82 4.96 8.19
CA ARG A 503 31.49 5.18 9.47
C ARG A 503 31.52 3.90 10.28
N ASP A 504 32.72 3.47 10.68
CA ASP A 504 32.94 2.24 11.47
C ASP A 504 32.30 0.98 10.83
N ASN A 505 32.21 0.92 9.49
CA ASN A 505 31.53 -0.17 8.76
C ASN A 505 32.31 -0.61 7.50
N GLY A 506 33.63 -0.71 7.62
CA GLY A 506 34.52 -1.01 6.50
C GLY A 506 34.33 -2.41 5.91
N ALA A 507 33.80 -3.37 6.70
CA ALA A 507 33.50 -4.72 6.21
C ALA A 507 32.37 -4.73 5.17
N ASP A 508 31.21 -4.20 5.54
CA ASP A 508 30.04 -4.21 4.66
C ASP A 508 30.25 -3.26 3.49
N CYS A 509 30.88 -2.10 3.72
CA CYS A 509 31.26 -1.19 2.65
C CYS A 509 32.16 -1.88 1.61
N ALA A 510 33.12 -2.72 2.06
CA ALA A 510 33.96 -3.49 1.15
C ALA A 510 33.18 -4.51 0.33
N ALA A 511 32.30 -5.27 0.98
CA ALA A 511 31.44 -6.24 0.32
C ALA A 511 30.52 -5.58 -0.72
N PHE A 512 29.96 -4.42 -0.39
CA PHE A 512 29.13 -3.64 -1.29
C PHE A 512 29.91 -3.24 -2.54
N VAL A 513 31.04 -2.56 -2.36
CA VAL A 513 31.87 -2.09 -3.48
C VAL A 513 32.36 -3.25 -4.35
N ASP A 514 32.73 -4.38 -3.74
CA ASP A 514 33.07 -5.59 -4.48
C ASP A 514 31.91 -6.09 -5.35
N SER A 515 30.70 -6.12 -4.80
CA SER A 515 29.52 -6.52 -5.56
C SER A 515 29.17 -5.54 -6.69
N LEU A 516 29.31 -4.23 -6.47
CA LEU A 516 29.07 -3.20 -7.49
C LEU A 516 29.90 -3.45 -8.75
N PHE A 517 31.22 -3.58 -8.60
CA PHE A 517 32.12 -3.81 -9.73
C PHE A 517 31.96 -5.19 -10.35
N ARG A 518 31.73 -6.24 -9.54
CA ARG A 518 31.55 -7.61 -10.04
C ARG A 518 30.30 -7.74 -10.94
N HIS A 519 29.25 -6.99 -10.62
CA HIS A 519 27.97 -7.07 -11.30
C HIS A 519 27.76 -5.97 -12.34
N ALA A 520 28.67 -5.01 -12.50
CA ALA A 520 28.60 -4.01 -13.57
C ALA A 520 28.86 -4.63 -14.94
N ALA A 521 28.15 -4.18 -15.97
CA ALA A 521 28.42 -4.48 -17.37
C ALA A 521 29.69 -3.73 -17.86
N HIS A 522 29.84 -2.47 -17.42
CA HIS A 522 30.96 -1.59 -17.75
C HIS A 522 31.68 -1.13 -16.48
N PRO A 523 32.39 -2.02 -15.77
CA PRO A 523 33.08 -1.66 -14.52
C PRO A 523 34.14 -0.56 -14.71
N GLU A 524 34.69 -0.41 -15.92
CA GLU A 524 35.63 0.66 -16.28
C GLU A 524 35.01 2.06 -16.33
N ALA A 525 33.67 2.14 -16.46
CA ALA A 525 32.90 3.37 -16.49
C ALA A 525 32.20 3.66 -15.15
N VAL A 526 32.55 2.93 -14.10
CA VAL A 526 32.01 3.09 -12.75
C VAL A 526 33.14 3.52 -11.81
N ASP A 527 32.93 4.65 -11.14
CA ASP A 527 33.74 5.09 -10.02
C ASP A 527 32.97 4.93 -8.71
N CYS A 528 33.65 4.57 -7.63
CA CYS A 528 33.11 4.55 -6.27
C CYS A 528 33.87 5.55 -5.40
N LEU A 529 33.16 6.56 -4.89
CA LEU A 529 33.66 7.56 -3.96
C LEU A 529 33.17 7.23 -2.55
N ILE A 530 34.05 6.65 -1.75
CA ILE A 530 33.81 6.32 -0.35
C ILE A 530 34.10 7.55 0.49
N VAL A 531 33.12 7.97 1.29
CA VAL A 531 33.25 9.09 2.23
C VAL A 531 33.31 8.55 3.65
N ASP A 532 34.52 8.38 4.17
CA ASP A 532 34.76 7.94 5.55
C ASP A 532 34.47 9.10 6.52
N ASN A 533 33.33 9.06 7.22
CA ASN A 533 32.91 10.08 8.17
C ASN A 533 33.52 9.86 9.57
N GLY A 534 34.84 9.85 9.64
CA GLY A 534 35.57 9.78 10.91
C GLY A 534 35.52 8.40 11.55
N SER A 535 35.67 7.32 10.77
CA SER A 535 35.84 5.97 11.32
C SER A 535 37.03 5.91 12.26
N ARG A 536 36.86 5.18 13.36
CA ARG A 536 37.91 4.98 14.36
C ARG A 536 39.07 4.18 13.75
N PRO A 537 40.33 4.50 14.08
CA PRO A 537 41.46 3.70 13.65
C PRO A 537 41.26 2.23 14.03
N GLY A 538 41.45 1.33 13.07
CA GLY A 538 41.24 -0.10 13.25
C GLY A 538 40.96 -0.83 11.93
N PRO A 539 40.46 -2.09 12.01
CA PRO A 539 40.29 -2.96 10.85
C PRO A 539 39.40 -2.37 9.74
N ASP A 540 38.42 -1.54 10.10
CA ASP A 540 37.53 -0.94 9.11
C ASP A 540 38.24 0.12 8.26
N VAL A 541 39.02 1.01 8.88
CA VAL A 541 39.85 1.98 8.15
C VAL A 541 40.88 1.27 7.27
N GLU A 542 41.55 0.24 7.80
CA GLU A 542 42.51 -0.56 7.03
C GLU A 542 41.89 -1.20 5.78
N ARG A 543 40.64 -1.70 5.89
CA ARG A 543 39.87 -2.23 4.76
C ARG A 543 39.55 -1.15 3.74
N LEU A 544 39.04 0.00 4.18
CA LEU A 544 38.69 1.10 3.27
C LEU A 544 39.94 1.60 2.51
N GLU A 545 41.07 1.78 3.19
CA GLU A 545 42.34 2.16 2.57
C GLU A 545 42.85 1.09 1.60
N ALA A 546 42.62 -0.19 1.90
CA ALA A 546 42.95 -1.28 1.00
C ALA A 546 42.11 -1.26 -0.28
N MET A 547 40.82 -0.96 -0.18
CA MET A 547 39.94 -0.82 -1.33
C MET A 547 40.34 0.38 -2.21
N ALA A 548 40.71 1.50 -1.60
CA ALA A 548 41.11 2.71 -2.31
C ALA A 548 42.35 2.54 -3.19
N ARG A 549 43.11 1.45 -3.04
CA ARG A 549 44.23 1.10 -3.94
C ARG A 549 43.77 0.50 -5.27
N ARG A 550 42.48 0.18 -5.43
CA ARG A 550 41.92 -0.41 -6.65
C ARG A 550 41.55 0.68 -7.66
N PRO A 551 41.70 0.42 -8.97
CA PRO A 551 41.17 1.30 -10.00
C PRO A 551 39.67 1.53 -9.80
N GLY A 552 39.21 2.76 -10.02
CA GLY A 552 37.81 3.14 -9.86
C GLY A 552 37.34 3.35 -8.42
N VAL A 553 38.19 3.19 -7.40
CA VAL A 553 37.81 3.44 -5.99
C VAL A 553 38.60 4.63 -5.43
N ARG A 554 37.87 5.61 -4.90
CA ARG A 554 38.44 6.78 -4.21
C ARG A 554 37.94 6.81 -2.77
N LEU A 555 38.83 7.11 -1.84
CA LEU A 555 38.51 7.27 -0.42
C LEU A 555 38.77 8.71 0.02
N VAL A 556 37.78 9.33 0.63
CA VAL A 556 37.87 10.68 1.19
C VAL A 556 37.48 10.64 2.65
N ARG A 557 38.41 11.03 3.53
CA ARG A 557 38.16 11.10 4.97
C ARG A 557 37.64 12.48 5.37
N ARG A 558 36.58 12.49 6.18
CA ARG A 558 35.89 13.68 6.70
C ARG A 558 35.50 13.46 8.15
N ASP A 559 36.34 13.93 9.07
CA ASP A 559 36.04 13.90 10.50
C ASP A 559 35.20 15.12 10.91
N GLU A 560 33.89 15.03 10.66
CA GLU A 560 32.90 16.08 10.94
C GLU A 560 31.60 15.46 11.49
N PRO A 561 30.72 16.21 12.18
CA PRO A 561 29.44 15.69 12.65
C PRO A 561 28.62 15.06 11.53
N PHE A 562 28.00 13.91 11.80
CA PHE A 562 27.28 13.16 10.78
C PHE A 562 26.10 13.97 10.22
N ASN A 563 26.16 14.21 8.92
CA ASN A 563 25.09 14.82 8.13
C ASN A 563 25.13 14.17 6.74
N TRP A 564 24.27 13.18 6.55
CA TRP A 564 24.21 12.37 5.33
C TRP A 564 24.04 13.25 4.08
N SER A 565 23.13 14.24 4.14
CA SER A 565 22.89 15.18 3.05
C SER A 565 24.12 16.03 2.72
N HIS A 566 24.85 16.48 3.74
CA HIS A 566 26.07 17.28 3.58
C HIS A 566 27.20 16.48 2.94
N LEU A 567 27.44 15.26 3.44
CA LEU A 567 28.48 14.35 2.94
C LEU A 567 28.24 14.04 1.45
N ASN A 568 27.00 13.68 1.10
CA ASN A 568 26.62 13.38 -0.28
C ASN A 568 26.74 14.61 -1.20
N ASN A 569 26.28 15.78 -0.78
CA ASN A 569 26.42 17.01 -1.56
C ASN A 569 27.89 17.39 -1.82
N ARG A 570 28.78 17.17 -0.85
CA ARG A 570 30.22 17.42 -1.03
C ARG A 570 30.83 16.42 -1.99
N ALA A 571 30.56 15.13 -1.79
CA ALA A 571 31.05 14.07 -2.65
C ALA A 571 30.57 14.22 -4.11
N ALA A 572 29.32 14.62 -4.32
CA ALA A 572 28.78 14.92 -5.64
C ALA A 572 29.57 16.02 -6.38
N ARG A 573 30.07 17.03 -5.66
CA ARG A 573 30.92 18.09 -6.24
C ARG A 573 32.35 17.65 -6.53
N GLU A 574 32.79 16.53 -5.96
CA GLU A 574 34.12 15.94 -6.19
C GLU A 574 34.13 14.93 -7.35
N SER A 575 33.00 14.74 -8.04
CA SER A 575 32.86 13.87 -9.21
C SER A 575 32.51 14.68 -10.45
N ASP A 576 33.10 14.27 -11.59
CA ASP A 576 32.74 14.77 -12.92
C ASP A 576 31.82 13.85 -13.72
N ALA A 577 31.35 12.76 -13.12
CA ALA A 577 30.46 11.81 -13.77
C ALA A 577 29.09 12.45 -14.10
N PRO A 578 28.54 12.22 -15.31
CA PRO A 578 27.19 12.64 -15.67
C PRO A 578 26.09 12.00 -14.82
N ILE A 579 26.32 10.80 -14.29
CA ILE A 579 25.37 10.07 -13.44
C ILE A 579 25.95 9.94 -12.03
N LEU A 580 25.14 10.30 -11.05
CA LEU A 580 25.44 10.12 -9.63
C LEU A 580 24.52 9.06 -9.06
N VAL A 581 25.07 8.15 -8.25
CA VAL A 581 24.32 7.17 -7.47
C VAL A 581 24.64 7.38 -6.00
N PHE A 582 23.65 7.65 -5.18
CA PHE A 582 23.78 7.70 -3.73
C PHE A 582 23.40 6.34 -3.16
N ALA A 583 24.26 5.76 -2.33
CA ALA A 583 24.02 4.45 -1.75
C ALA A 583 24.48 4.38 -0.29
N ASN A 584 23.80 3.54 0.48
CA ASN A 584 24.27 3.15 1.80
C ASN A 584 25.47 2.18 1.71
N ASP A 585 26.21 2.03 2.80
CA ASP A 585 27.40 1.19 2.87
C ASP A 585 27.13 -0.27 3.20
N ASP A 586 25.91 -0.63 3.62
CA ASP A 586 25.45 -1.96 4.02
C ASP A 586 24.59 -2.66 2.94
N MET A 587 25.03 -2.58 1.68
CA MET A 587 24.31 -3.08 0.51
C MET A 587 25.05 -4.22 -0.21
N GLU A 588 24.34 -5.05 -0.97
CA GLU A 588 24.92 -6.06 -1.85
C GLU A 588 24.17 -6.08 -3.19
N MET A 589 24.88 -5.86 -4.30
CA MET A 589 24.31 -5.86 -5.64
C MET A 589 23.97 -7.29 -6.10
N ARG A 590 22.74 -7.52 -6.56
CA ARG A 590 22.30 -8.82 -7.11
C ARG A 590 22.19 -8.83 -8.63
N THR A 591 21.71 -7.73 -9.21
CA THR A 591 21.51 -7.62 -10.66
C THR A 591 22.85 -7.49 -11.41
N LYS A 592 23.09 -8.36 -12.40
CA LYS A 592 24.16 -8.17 -13.39
C LYS A 592 23.75 -7.14 -14.45
N GLY A 593 24.65 -6.24 -14.83
CA GLY A 593 24.38 -5.14 -15.77
C GLY A 593 23.51 -4.05 -15.16
N TRP A 594 23.58 -3.84 -13.84
CA TRP A 594 22.79 -2.82 -13.14
C TRP A 594 23.03 -1.40 -13.67
N ASP A 595 24.27 -1.12 -14.08
CA ASP A 595 24.74 0.17 -14.59
C ASP A 595 24.12 0.50 -15.94
N ASP A 596 24.01 -0.48 -16.85
CA ASP A 596 23.31 -0.29 -18.13
C ASP A 596 21.82 -0.06 -17.95
N CYS A 597 21.20 -0.74 -16.97
CA CYS A 597 19.81 -0.49 -16.61
C CYS A 597 19.63 0.98 -16.16
N LEU A 598 20.50 1.46 -15.26
CA LEU A 598 20.43 2.85 -14.79
C LEU A 598 20.67 3.86 -15.91
N ARG A 599 21.68 3.66 -16.78
CA ARG A 599 21.92 4.50 -17.95
C ARG A 599 20.73 4.51 -18.89
N GLY A 600 20.20 3.33 -19.23
CA GLY A 600 19.02 3.18 -20.07
C GLY A 600 17.82 3.96 -19.55
N GLN A 601 17.54 3.89 -18.25
CA GLN A 601 16.44 4.63 -17.62
C GLN A 601 16.70 6.13 -17.53
N LEU A 602 17.89 6.57 -17.10
CA LEU A 602 18.22 8.00 -16.92
C LEU A 602 18.42 8.76 -18.23
N GLN A 603 18.67 8.05 -19.34
CA GLN A 603 18.75 8.62 -20.68
C GLN A 603 17.39 8.70 -21.38
N ARG A 604 16.30 8.42 -20.68
CA ARG A 604 14.94 8.69 -21.15
C ARG A 604 14.56 10.13 -20.86
N ASP A 605 13.87 10.75 -21.81
CA ASP A 605 13.39 12.11 -21.66
C ASP A 605 12.43 12.22 -20.46
N GLY A 606 12.63 13.25 -19.65
CA GLY A 606 11.79 13.52 -18.47
C GLY A 606 12.11 12.69 -17.21
N VAL A 607 12.90 11.62 -17.29
CA VAL A 607 13.30 10.86 -16.09
C VAL A 607 14.31 11.68 -15.26
N GLY A 608 13.95 11.93 -14.01
CA GLY A 608 14.72 12.71 -13.06
C GLY A 608 15.55 11.86 -12.11
N ALA A 609 14.99 10.78 -11.58
CA ALA A 609 15.71 9.85 -10.72
C ALA A 609 15.20 8.42 -10.89
N VAL A 610 16.05 7.45 -10.56
CA VAL A 610 15.76 6.02 -10.63
C VAL A 610 16.09 5.37 -9.28
N GLY A 611 15.13 4.65 -8.70
CA GLY A 611 15.31 3.83 -7.51
C GLY A 611 15.26 2.34 -7.82
N ALA A 612 16.06 1.57 -7.10
CA ALA A 612 16.14 0.11 -7.24
C ALA A 612 15.16 -0.62 -6.33
N LYS A 613 14.92 -1.91 -6.60
CA LYS A 613 14.26 -2.82 -5.66
C LYS A 613 15.24 -3.25 -4.58
N LEU A 614 14.89 -2.97 -3.33
CA LEU A 614 15.71 -3.38 -2.19
C LEU A 614 15.03 -4.54 -1.46
N LEU A 615 15.81 -5.57 -1.16
CA LEU A 615 15.39 -6.73 -0.40
C LEU A 615 16.11 -6.74 0.94
N TYR A 616 15.43 -7.19 1.98
CA TYR A 616 16.06 -7.65 3.20
C TYR A 616 16.87 -8.94 2.93
N PRO A 617 17.79 -9.34 3.84
CA PRO A 617 18.55 -10.58 3.69
C PRO A 617 17.70 -11.86 3.68
N ASP A 618 16.43 -11.80 4.10
CA ASP A 618 15.46 -12.90 4.08
C ASP A 618 14.60 -12.93 2.80
N ASP A 619 15.04 -12.24 1.73
CA ASP A 619 14.35 -12.14 0.44
C ASP A 619 12.93 -11.54 0.51
N THR A 620 12.65 -10.80 1.58
CA THR A 620 11.46 -9.95 1.65
C THR A 620 11.75 -8.56 1.13
N VAL A 621 10.79 -7.94 0.45
CA VAL A 621 10.90 -6.59 -0.11
C VAL A 621 11.01 -5.58 1.03
N GLN A 622 12.02 -4.73 0.94
CA GLN A 622 12.21 -3.56 1.80
C GLN A 622 11.76 -2.28 1.09
N HIS A 623 11.99 -2.19 -0.23
CA HIS A 623 11.63 -1.03 -1.02
C HIS A 623 11.22 -1.41 -2.44
N ALA A 624 10.01 -1.02 -2.83
CA ALA A 624 9.52 -1.04 -4.21
C ALA A 624 8.98 0.34 -4.66
N GLY A 625 9.58 1.42 -4.15
CA GLY A 625 9.01 2.78 -4.18
C GLY A 625 8.63 3.27 -2.77
N VAL A 626 8.22 4.53 -2.67
CA VAL A 626 7.66 5.13 -1.44
C VAL A 626 6.25 5.62 -1.71
N LEU A 627 5.32 5.22 -0.85
CA LEU A 627 3.91 5.65 -0.86
C LEU A 627 3.70 6.81 0.10
N PHE A 628 2.89 7.78 -0.32
CA PHE A 628 2.46 8.91 0.49
C PHE A 628 1.06 8.64 1.05
N GLY A 629 0.65 9.33 2.12
CA GLY A 629 -0.71 9.18 2.65
C GLY A 629 -0.94 7.94 3.49
N TRP A 630 0.13 7.32 4.01
CA TRP A 630 0.01 6.11 4.80
C TRP A 630 0.25 6.38 6.29
N LYS A 631 -0.78 6.23 7.13
CA LYS A 631 -0.75 6.61 8.57
C LYS A 631 -0.33 8.07 8.76
N GLY A 632 -0.79 8.93 7.86
CA GLY A 632 -0.43 10.34 7.81
C GLY A 632 1.06 10.61 7.57
N SER A 633 1.81 9.69 6.95
CA SER A 633 3.24 9.81 6.66
C SER A 633 3.57 9.13 5.32
N VAL A 634 4.86 8.86 5.10
CA VAL A 634 5.36 8.01 4.02
C VAL A 634 5.66 6.59 4.52
N ILE A 635 5.59 5.61 3.62
CA ILE A 635 5.98 4.21 3.87
C ILE A 635 6.63 3.61 2.62
N HIS A 636 7.56 2.67 2.80
CA HIS A 636 8.09 1.91 1.67
C HIS A 636 7.03 0.97 1.09
N ASP A 637 6.92 0.96 -0.23
CA ASP A 637 6.02 0.08 -0.96
C ASP A 637 6.54 -1.36 -0.95
N GLY A 638 5.62 -2.33 -0.92
CA GLY A 638 5.92 -3.77 -0.90
C GLY A 638 6.54 -4.28 0.40
N LEU A 639 6.57 -3.49 1.47
CA LEU A 639 7.27 -3.84 2.70
C LEU A 639 6.87 -5.22 3.25
N TYR A 640 7.87 -6.08 3.43
CA TYR A 640 7.80 -7.48 3.91
C TYR A 640 7.19 -8.49 2.96
N GLU A 641 6.87 -8.11 1.72
CA GLU A 641 6.34 -9.03 0.72
C GLU A 641 7.45 -9.93 0.16
N PRO A 642 7.14 -11.13 -0.32
CA PRO A 642 8.10 -11.96 -1.04
C PRO A 642 8.74 -11.20 -2.23
N ALA A 643 10.02 -11.46 -2.52
CA ALA A 643 10.73 -10.83 -3.62
C ALA A 643 10.06 -11.00 -5.00
N ASP A 644 9.36 -12.11 -5.22
CA ASP A 644 8.63 -12.43 -6.45
C ASP A 644 7.16 -11.95 -6.46
N ALA A 645 6.69 -11.36 -5.36
CA ALA A 645 5.34 -10.83 -5.28
C ALA A 645 5.13 -9.70 -6.30
N GLY A 646 4.01 -9.77 -7.04
CA GLY A 646 3.64 -8.74 -8.01
C GLY A 646 3.04 -7.48 -7.37
N GLY A 647 2.28 -7.64 -6.28
CA GLY A 647 1.48 -6.56 -5.69
C GLY A 647 0.28 -6.15 -6.55
N PRO A 648 -0.48 -5.12 -6.13
CA PRO A 648 -1.62 -4.62 -6.89
C PRO A 648 -1.20 -4.22 -8.32
N SER A 649 -1.92 -4.75 -9.31
CA SER A 649 -1.62 -4.57 -10.74
C SER A 649 -0.18 -4.91 -11.15
N GLY A 650 0.54 -5.73 -10.36
CA GLY A 650 1.92 -6.13 -10.65
C GLY A 650 2.99 -5.06 -10.35
N ARG A 651 2.66 -3.98 -9.64
CA ARG A 651 3.52 -2.80 -9.45
C ARG A 651 4.92 -3.11 -8.86
N TRP A 652 5.07 -4.07 -7.95
CA TRP A 652 6.39 -4.39 -7.32
C TRP A 652 7.33 -5.17 -8.22
N SER A 653 6.81 -5.62 -9.35
CA SER A 653 7.55 -6.38 -10.34
C SER A 653 7.69 -5.62 -11.63
N LYS A 654 7.07 -4.44 -11.78
CA LYS A 654 7.07 -3.58 -12.98
C LYS A 654 7.82 -2.27 -12.72
N THR A 655 8.52 -1.79 -13.74
CA THR A 655 9.01 -0.40 -13.74
C THR A 655 7.80 0.54 -13.73
N HIS A 656 7.75 1.49 -12.79
CA HIS A 656 6.62 2.38 -12.64
C HIS A 656 7.04 3.73 -12.06
N ARG A 657 6.17 4.74 -12.21
CA ARG A 657 6.35 6.05 -11.61
C ARG A 657 6.09 5.99 -10.12
N ALA A 658 7.04 6.47 -9.32
CA ALA A 658 6.93 6.50 -7.88
C ALA A 658 6.82 7.95 -7.37
N SER A 659 6.09 8.15 -6.27
CA SER A 659 6.05 9.46 -5.60
C SER A 659 7.41 9.87 -5.06
N ALA A 660 8.17 8.89 -4.55
CA ALA A 660 9.59 9.01 -4.21
C ALA A 660 10.27 7.63 -4.21
N VAL A 661 11.60 7.65 -4.21
CA VAL A 661 12.48 6.48 -4.02
C VAL A 661 13.47 6.77 -2.91
N THR A 662 14.02 5.73 -2.28
CA THR A 662 14.84 5.89 -1.08
C THR A 662 16.29 6.27 -1.39
N GLY A 663 16.90 7.07 -0.51
CA GLY A 663 18.33 7.42 -0.57
C GLY A 663 19.29 6.25 -0.34
N ALA A 664 18.80 5.07 0.09
CA ALA A 664 19.65 3.89 0.23
C ALA A 664 20.21 3.36 -1.11
N PHE A 665 19.50 3.63 -2.22
CA PHE A 665 20.02 3.49 -3.58
C PHE A 665 19.23 4.38 -4.54
N LEU A 666 19.76 5.58 -4.84
CA LEU A 666 19.11 6.59 -5.69
C LEU A 666 20.07 7.07 -6.78
N ALA A 667 19.69 6.88 -8.04
CA ALA A 667 20.44 7.35 -9.20
C ALA A 667 19.81 8.60 -9.81
N VAL A 668 20.62 9.58 -10.20
CA VAL A 668 20.18 10.88 -10.76
C VAL A 668 21.23 11.43 -11.74
N ARG A 669 20.80 12.19 -12.75
CA ARG A 669 21.72 12.95 -13.59
C ARG A 669 22.32 14.12 -12.81
N ARG A 670 23.64 14.29 -12.86
CA ARG A 670 24.36 15.35 -12.15
C ARG A 670 23.79 16.73 -12.43
N GLU A 671 23.58 17.05 -13.70
CA GLU A 671 23.03 18.34 -14.15
C GLU A 671 21.68 18.65 -13.47
N VAL A 672 20.85 17.62 -13.24
CA VAL A 672 19.52 17.75 -12.64
C VAL A 672 19.66 17.93 -11.12
N PHE A 673 20.52 17.15 -10.49
CA PHE A 673 20.80 17.25 -9.06
C PHE A 673 21.34 18.64 -8.69
N GLU A 674 22.29 19.16 -9.45
CA GLU A 674 22.87 20.49 -9.27
C GLU A 674 21.86 21.60 -9.54
N ALA A 675 21.06 21.50 -10.61
CA ALA A 675 20.02 22.47 -10.92
C ALA A 675 18.94 22.60 -9.82
N LEU A 676 18.73 21.54 -9.03
CA LEU A 676 17.80 21.52 -7.90
C LEU A 676 18.45 21.92 -6.56
N GLY A 677 19.75 22.26 -6.56
CA GLY A 677 20.51 22.62 -5.37
C GLY A 677 20.86 21.44 -4.45
N GLY A 678 20.77 20.21 -4.95
CA GLY A 678 21.07 18.98 -4.21
C GLY A 678 20.18 18.74 -2.99
N PHE A 679 20.72 17.99 -2.02
CA PHE A 679 20.04 17.71 -0.75
C PHE A 679 20.03 18.94 0.17
N ASP A 680 18.96 19.13 0.94
CA ASP A 680 18.89 20.22 1.93
C ASP A 680 19.63 19.84 3.22
N ALA A 681 20.95 19.94 3.21
CA ALA A 681 21.79 19.56 4.34
C ALA A 681 21.57 20.41 5.61
N ALA A 682 20.99 21.60 5.48
CA ALA A 682 20.77 22.51 6.60
C ALA A 682 19.53 22.11 7.41
N ARG A 683 18.48 21.64 6.73
CA ARG A 683 17.18 21.33 7.37
C ARG A 683 16.84 19.84 7.40
N LEU A 684 17.46 19.04 6.52
CA LEU A 684 17.25 17.60 6.37
C LEU A 684 18.61 16.85 6.43
N PRO A 685 19.33 16.91 7.56
CA PRO A 685 20.66 16.32 7.67
C PRO A 685 20.70 14.79 7.58
N VAL A 686 19.62 14.08 7.95
CA VAL A 686 19.61 12.61 8.01
C VAL A 686 18.42 12.01 7.25
N GLY A 687 17.19 12.32 7.66
CA GLY A 687 15.97 11.76 7.09
C GLY A 687 15.27 12.71 6.11
N TYR A 688 14.36 12.14 5.31
CA TYR A 688 13.50 12.83 4.33
C TYR A 688 14.21 13.64 3.24
N SER A 689 15.55 13.60 3.16
CA SER A 689 16.34 14.30 2.14
C SER A 689 16.07 13.72 0.74
N ASP A 690 15.91 12.41 0.65
CA ASP A 690 15.48 11.64 -0.52
C ASP A 690 14.06 12.01 -0.96
N ILE A 691 13.12 12.08 0.00
CA ILE A 691 11.74 12.53 -0.24
C ILE A 691 11.72 13.96 -0.78
N ASP A 692 12.45 14.89 -0.15
CA ASP A 692 12.54 16.28 -0.60
C ASP A 692 13.15 16.39 -2.01
N LEU A 693 14.20 15.63 -2.32
CA LEU A 693 14.78 15.59 -3.67
C LEU A 693 13.78 15.07 -4.70
N CYS A 694 13.06 13.98 -4.39
CA CYS A 694 12.02 13.43 -5.27
C CYS A 694 10.90 14.44 -5.53
N LEU A 695 10.49 15.21 -4.51
CA LEU A 695 9.49 16.26 -4.66
C LEU A 695 10.01 17.46 -5.45
N LYS A 696 11.28 17.85 -5.30
CA LYS A 696 11.95 18.85 -6.16
C LYS A 696 11.94 18.42 -7.63
N LEU A 697 12.26 17.15 -7.90
CA LEU A 697 12.24 16.59 -9.25
C LEU A 697 10.84 16.68 -9.86
N ARG A 698 9.82 16.19 -9.15
CA ARG A 698 8.42 16.22 -9.60
C ARG A 698 7.90 17.65 -9.81
N ALA A 699 8.24 18.58 -8.91
CA ALA A 699 7.90 19.99 -9.06
C ALA A 699 8.55 20.65 -10.29
N SER A 700 9.73 20.16 -10.70
CA SER A 700 10.40 20.60 -11.93
C SER A 700 9.81 19.98 -13.21
N GLY A 701 8.78 19.12 -13.09
CA GLY A 701 8.18 18.38 -14.21
C GLY A 701 8.92 17.10 -14.58
N ARG A 702 9.85 16.63 -13.74
CA ARG A 702 10.58 15.37 -13.95
C ARG A 702 9.94 14.21 -13.21
N THR A 703 10.10 13.01 -13.75
CA THR A 703 9.54 11.79 -13.20
C THR A 703 10.55 11.08 -12.29
N VAL A 704 10.07 10.54 -11.17
CA VAL A 704 10.82 9.59 -10.35
C VAL A 704 10.36 8.18 -10.72
N VAL A 705 11.30 7.32 -11.06
CA VAL A 705 11.02 5.96 -11.55
C VAL A 705 11.53 4.94 -10.54
N PHE A 706 10.69 4.00 -10.17
CA PHE A 706 11.12 2.76 -9.54
C PHE A 706 11.34 1.70 -10.63
N THR A 707 12.44 0.95 -10.55
CA THR A 707 12.67 -0.21 -11.41
C THR A 707 12.97 -1.49 -10.61
N PRO A 708 12.28 -2.60 -10.92
CA PRO A 708 12.56 -3.92 -10.36
C PRO A 708 13.76 -4.60 -11.04
N ASP A 709 14.29 -4.00 -12.11
CA ASP A 709 15.35 -4.59 -12.92
C ASP A 709 16.71 -4.45 -12.22
N VAL A 710 16.86 -3.45 -11.34
CA VAL A 710 17.99 -3.31 -10.43
C VAL A 710 17.56 -3.79 -9.04
N VAL A 711 18.20 -4.86 -8.55
CA VAL A 711 17.91 -5.48 -7.26
C VAL A 711 19.16 -5.50 -6.40
N LEU A 712 19.03 -5.07 -5.15
CA LEU A 712 20.06 -5.16 -4.12
C LEU A 712 19.51 -5.81 -2.86
N THR A 713 20.36 -6.48 -2.11
CA THR A 713 20.12 -6.72 -0.68
C THR A 713 20.59 -5.51 0.11
N HIS A 714 19.79 -5.06 1.06
CA HIS A 714 20.16 -4.07 2.06
C HIS A 714 20.20 -4.80 3.41
N HIS A 715 21.38 -4.84 4.03
CA HIS A 715 21.62 -5.55 5.29
C HIS A 715 21.15 -4.77 6.52
N GLU A 716 20.50 -3.62 6.30
CA GLU A 716 19.92 -2.81 7.34
C GLU A 716 19.15 -3.67 8.35
N SER A 717 19.44 -3.46 9.64
CA SER A 717 18.69 -4.14 10.67
C SER A 717 17.23 -3.65 10.64
N LYS A 718 16.26 -4.57 10.51
CA LYS A 718 14.82 -4.30 10.72
C LYS A 718 14.56 -3.53 12.05
N SER A 719 15.54 -3.54 12.97
CA SER A 719 15.57 -2.82 14.23
C SER A 719 15.95 -1.34 14.18
N ARG A 720 16.35 -0.72 13.05
CA ARG A 720 16.37 0.76 12.95
C ARG A 720 14.99 1.37 13.15
N GLY A 721 13.92 0.57 12.98
CA GLY A 721 12.57 0.89 13.41
C GLY A 721 12.40 1.18 14.91
N LEU A 722 13.45 1.02 15.73
CA LEU A 722 13.52 1.43 17.14
C LEU A 722 14.07 2.86 17.35
N ASP A 723 14.32 3.65 16.30
CA ASP A 723 14.76 5.05 16.43
C ASP A 723 13.79 5.92 17.26
N HIS A 724 12.52 5.51 17.40
CA HIS A 724 11.55 6.14 18.29
C HIS A 724 11.84 5.91 19.79
N LEU A 725 12.69 4.94 20.13
CA LEU A 725 13.12 4.67 21.51
C LEU A 725 14.25 5.60 21.95
N ASP A 726 14.96 6.23 21.01
CA ASP A 726 15.93 7.30 21.27
C ASP A 726 15.21 8.67 21.14
N PRO A 727 14.96 9.39 22.26
CA PRO A 727 14.23 10.64 22.23
C PRO A 727 14.85 11.70 21.31
N GLU A 728 16.18 11.73 21.15
CA GLU A 728 16.86 12.72 20.32
C GLU A 728 16.67 12.42 18.83
N ARG A 729 16.76 11.14 18.44
CA ARG A 729 16.50 10.71 17.05
C ARG A 729 15.04 10.88 16.69
N ALA A 730 14.12 10.54 17.61
CA ALA A 730 12.69 10.74 17.43
C ALA A 730 12.34 12.23 17.26
N ALA A 731 12.93 13.10 18.07
CA ALA A 731 12.76 14.55 17.97
C ALA A 731 13.32 15.10 16.65
N ARG A 732 14.51 14.66 16.22
CA ARG A 732 15.08 15.02 14.91
C ARG A 732 14.18 14.59 13.77
N SER A 733 13.78 13.32 13.72
CA SER A 733 12.90 12.78 12.67
C SER A 733 11.58 13.54 12.60
N SER A 734 11.01 13.90 13.76
CA SER A 734 9.81 14.74 13.83
C SER A 734 10.04 16.16 13.30
N ALA A 735 11.21 16.76 13.56
CA ALA A 735 11.56 18.09 13.06
C ALA A 735 11.81 18.08 11.54
N GLU A 736 12.57 17.11 11.02
CA GLU A 736 12.81 16.95 9.58
C GLU A 736 11.50 16.70 8.82
N ARG A 737 10.61 15.87 9.37
CA ARG A 737 9.27 15.67 8.83
C ARG A 737 8.50 16.99 8.70
N ARG A 738 8.50 17.83 9.74
CA ARG A 738 7.83 19.15 9.70
C ARG A 738 8.38 20.04 8.59
N VAL A 739 9.70 20.04 8.38
CA VAL A 739 10.31 20.81 7.29
C VAL A 739 9.72 20.43 5.93
N VAL A 740 9.50 19.14 5.68
CA VAL A 740 8.94 18.67 4.42
C VAL A 740 7.43 18.95 4.34
N GLU A 741 6.69 18.74 5.42
CA GLU A 741 5.26 19.10 5.51
C GLU A 741 5.03 20.60 5.25
N ASP A 742 5.82 21.48 5.87
CA ASP A 742 5.71 22.94 5.74
C ASP A 742 6.10 23.42 4.34
N ARG A 743 7.07 22.75 3.70
CA ARG A 743 7.55 23.11 2.36
C ARG A 743 6.61 22.67 1.24
N TRP A 744 6.04 21.48 1.37
CA TRP A 744 5.34 20.80 0.27
C TRP A 744 3.82 20.72 0.47
N GLY A 745 3.36 20.97 1.70
CA GLY A 745 1.95 20.90 2.07
C GLY A 745 1.60 19.54 2.64
N ARG A 746 0.91 19.55 3.78
CA ARG A 746 0.44 18.33 4.45
C ARG A 746 -0.49 17.50 3.58
N GLU A 747 -1.29 18.14 2.72
CA GLU A 747 -2.20 17.46 1.80
C GLU A 747 -1.47 16.46 0.87
N LEU A 748 -0.24 16.77 0.47
CA LEU A 748 0.58 15.88 -0.37
C LEU A 748 0.95 14.60 0.40
N PHE A 749 1.14 14.68 1.71
CA PHE A 749 1.41 13.55 2.61
C PHE A 749 0.16 12.79 3.01
N CYS A 750 -1.02 13.18 2.53
CA CYS A 750 -2.28 12.50 2.80
C CYS A 750 -2.75 11.65 1.61
N ARG A 751 -2.13 11.79 0.41
CA ARG A 751 -2.59 11.12 -0.81
C ARG A 751 -1.45 10.83 -1.77
N ASP A 752 -1.39 9.60 -2.27
CA ASP A 752 -0.50 9.21 -3.35
C ASP A 752 -1.28 9.11 -4.68
N PRO A 753 -0.86 9.79 -5.76
CA PRO A 753 -1.58 9.78 -7.04
C PRO A 753 -1.55 8.40 -7.72
N PHE A 754 -0.58 7.55 -7.39
CA PHE A 754 -0.41 6.21 -7.97
C PHE A 754 -1.06 5.11 -7.12
N VAL A 755 -1.85 5.47 -6.10
CA VAL A 755 -2.55 4.52 -5.23
C VAL A 755 -4.05 4.78 -5.27
N ASN A 756 -4.83 3.75 -5.59
CA ASN A 756 -6.28 3.83 -5.56
C ASN A 756 -6.76 4.18 -4.14
N PRO A 757 -7.62 5.21 -3.95
CA PRO A 757 -8.08 5.63 -2.63
C PRO A 757 -9.02 4.64 -1.94
N ILE A 758 -9.37 3.50 -2.58
CA ILE A 758 -10.06 2.39 -1.94
C ILE A 758 -9.18 1.69 -0.88
N TRP A 759 -7.86 1.78 -1.01
CA TRP A 759 -6.93 1.18 -0.07
C TRP A 759 -6.87 2.00 1.22
N VAL A 760 -7.03 1.31 2.36
CA VAL A 760 -7.09 1.94 3.69
C VAL A 760 -5.74 1.86 4.39
N ASP A 761 -5.29 2.99 4.91
CA ASP A 761 -3.97 3.17 5.52
C ASP A 761 -3.85 2.74 7.00
N ALA A 762 -4.76 1.89 7.47
CA ALA A 762 -4.78 1.42 8.86
C ALA A 762 -3.73 0.33 9.16
N THR A 763 -3.24 -0.37 8.14
CA THR A 763 -2.30 -1.51 8.28
C THR A 763 -1.11 -1.35 7.34
N LEU A 764 -0.41 -2.43 6.97
CA LEU A 764 0.52 -2.36 5.83
C LEU A 764 -0.24 -2.04 4.54
N PRO A 765 0.44 -1.50 3.51
CA PRO A 765 -0.13 -1.27 2.20
C PRO A 765 -0.93 -2.46 1.66
N PHE A 766 -2.08 -2.14 1.06
CA PHE A 766 -2.90 -3.06 0.27
C PHE A 766 -3.49 -4.28 1.00
N ARG A 767 -3.73 -4.18 2.31
CA ARG A 767 -4.43 -5.23 3.08
C ARG A 767 -5.93 -5.01 3.21
N LEU A 768 -6.31 -3.75 3.38
CA LEU A 768 -7.67 -3.35 3.71
C LEU A 768 -8.24 -2.42 2.65
N ILE A 769 -9.53 -2.59 2.36
CA ILE A 769 -10.29 -1.80 1.40
C ILE A 769 -11.53 -1.18 2.04
N SER A 770 -11.90 0.00 1.60
CA SER A 770 -13.17 0.66 1.91
C SER A 770 -13.44 1.68 0.81
N PHE A 771 -14.69 1.86 0.38
CA PHE A 771 -14.95 2.89 -0.63
C PHE A 771 -14.56 4.27 -0.07
N PRO A 772 -13.77 5.05 -0.83
CA PRO A 772 -13.55 6.44 -0.48
C PRO A 772 -14.89 7.18 -0.45
N SER A 773 -14.99 8.28 0.30
CA SER A 773 -16.15 9.16 0.19
C SER A 773 -16.26 9.69 -1.25
N PRO A 774 -17.48 9.97 -1.75
CA PRO A 774 -17.64 10.50 -3.10
C PRO A 774 -16.78 11.73 -3.37
N ARG A 775 -16.61 12.61 -2.37
CA ARG A 775 -15.73 13.78 -2.45
C ARG A 775 -14.26 13.40 -2.61
N ARG A 776 -13.75 12.45 -1.82
CA ARG A 776 -12.36 11.97 -1.91
C ARG A 776 -12.09 11.28 -3.25
N ALA A 777 -13.02 10.46 -3.73
CA ALA A 777 -12.94 9.82 -5.04
C ALA A 777 -12.92 10.84 -6.18
N PHE A 778 -13.78 11.85 -6.10
CA PHE A 778 -13.86 12.91 -7.09
C PHE A 778 -12.59 13.77 -7.12
N GLU A 779 -12.05 14.12 -5.95
CA GLU A 779 -10.77 14.83 -5.84
C GLU A 779 -9.62 14.01 -6.40
N PHE A 780 -9.58 12.69 -6.15
CA PHE A 780 -8.59 11.78 -6.75
C PHE A 780 -8.73 11.72 -8.28
N ALA A 781 -9.96 11.60 -8.80
CA ALA A 781 -10.20 11.56 -10.24
C ALA A 781 -9.76 12.86 -10.93
N ARG A 782 -9.98 14.01 -10.28
CA ARG A 782 -9.49 15.31 -10.76
C ARG A 782 -7.97 15.42 -10.70
N SER A 783 -7.35 15.01 -9.59
CA SER A 783 -5.89 15.12 -9.42
C SER A 783 -5.14 14.14 -10.31
N SER A 784 -5.68 12.95 -10.55
CA SER A 784 -5.06 11.96 -11.45
C SER A 784 -5.02 12.44 -12.92
N ALA A 785 -5.94 13.32 -13.30
CA ALA A 785 -5.92 13.99 -14.61
C ALA A 785 -5.00 15.22 -14.65
N SER A 786 -4.39 15.63 -13.54
CA SER A 786 -3.50 16.78 -13.49
C SER A 786 -2.04 16.35 -13.67
N SER A 787 -1.20 17.24 -14.21
CA SER A 787 0.24 16.98 -14.19
C SER A 787 0.75 16.90 -12.74
N ASP A 788 1.78 16.08 -12.48
CA ASP A 788 2.41 15.97 -11.16
C ASP A 788 2.81 17.35 -10.59
N ARG A 789 3.32 18.23 -11.46
CA ARG A 789 3.62 19.62 -11.13
C ARG A 789 2.36 20.38 -10.69
N GLY A 790 1.25 20.25 -11.41
CA GLY A 790 -0.02 20.88 -11.06
C GLY A 790 -0.55 20.42 -9.69
N VAL A 791 -0.39 19.14 -9.35
CA VAL A 791 -0.74 18.60 -8.03
C VAL A 791 0.10 19.25 -6.93
N ILE A 792 1.42 19.33 -7.13
CA ILE A 792 2.35 19.93 -6.15
C ILE A 792 2.12 21.44 -6.00
N ASP A 793 1.92 22.16 -7.09
CA ASP A 793 1.67 23.61 -7.07
C ASP A 793 0.34 23.92 -6.37
N THR A 794 -0.68 23.08 -6.55
CA THR A 794 -1.97 23.19 -5.83
C THR A 794 -1.77 23.01 -4.32
N ALA A 795 -1.07 21.96 -3.89
CA ALA A 795 -0.79 21.72 -2.48
C ALA A 795 -0.03 22.88 -1.82
N ARG A 796 0.95 23.46 -2.53
CA ARG A 796 1.68 24.66 -2.10
C ARG A 796 0.81 25.91 -2.02
N SER A 797 -0.15 26.06 -2.93
CA SER A 797 -1.07 27.20 -2.91
C SER A 797 -2.05 27.13 -1.73
N ASN A 798 -2.50 25.94 -1.34
CA ASN A 798 -3.41 25.76 -0.21
C ASN A 798 -2.75 26.12 1.13
N LEU A 799 -1.47 25.79 1.31
CA LEU A 799 -0.64 26.27 2.44
C LEU A 799 -0.71 27.79 2.61
N SER A 800 -0.60 28.54 1.51
CA SER A 800 -0.63 30.01 1.55
C SER A 800 -1.99 30.56 2.00
N ARG A 801 -3.08 29.86 1.65
CA ARG A 801 -4.45 30.26 1.99
C ARG A 801 -4.80 29.97 3.45
N GLU A 802 -4.34 28.85 4.00
CA GLU A 802 -4.50 28.54 5.43
C GLU A 802 -3.72 29.52 6.31
N CYS A 803 -2.51 29.94 5.90
CA CYS A 803 -1.76 31.00 6.59
C CYS A 803 -2.52 32.33 6.64
N THR A 804 -3.20 32.74 5.57
CA THR A 804 -4.03 33.96 5.56
C THR A 804 -5.34 33.87 6.34
N ARG A 805 -5.80 32.68 6.74
CA ARG A 805 -6.99 32.52 7.61
C ARG A 805 -6.65 32.54 9.11
N HIS A 806 -5.36 32.51 9.46
CA HIS A 806 -4.85 32.55 10.82
C HIS A 806 -4.11 33.85 11.19
N VAL A 807 -4.14 34.84 10.29
CA VAL A 807 -3.78 36.25 10.55
C VAL A 807 -5.07 37.06 10.51
#